data_AF-A0A0G0BHM3-F1
#
_entry.id   AF-A0A0G0BHM3-F1
#
_cell.length_a   1.000
_cell.length_b   1.000
_cell.length_c   1.000
_cell.angle_alpha   90.00
_cell.angle_beta   90.00
_cell.angle_gamma   90.00
#
_symmetry.space_group_name_H-M   'P 1'
#
loop_
_entity.id
_entity.type
_entity.pdbx_description
1 polymer ?
#
loop_
_entity_poly.entity_id
_entity_poly.type
_entity_poly.pdbx_seq_one_letter_code
_entity_poly.pdbx_strand_id
1 'polypeptide(L)'
;MFEINKENRLIFFDKPHGAGDQEQKGLSDTSEKTVFNESCQNRDKLKNEIENERAERECFIKQLLDAQERIKNEGKMTNMLQEKFMALEIIFDEKNKVPMNILRNINAEFNKVWEKWIKQEEKFDFKIIFSVDLEKELVNAFGKFDEETIKIFNILNDRGNKKAVLLERDKETVKYFENIDINIILKYIPSLDNIHAGWVLALLMKNKIINENQIDEVKENLKAITNEGQGEVIGTLINNRIIETPEDFNDWINGIKDNLKAITNEGQGEVIGTLIKNGIIETPEDFNDWIGEIKENLEVITNEWQVKVIESLIYKGIIKSPRSFNELEKDNLEAITNDEQVKVIKSLIDKVIIKSPGNFNELKKDNLEAITNDSQKAVIEFLIYKGIIKNLENFNKWIEFVNPKFFVTLKTITNDSSEPQLSKLILDPAFENFIKIDPEWISKVNPIEYKFKDKNFSKEIPNDWIPSWQIMIARNLFFKNMEVNETNVQEEIMKIFITQKEYENIPIFANRNILYAAHNEVTSDNNKFGKEATKKALEKQAGKPIDFNRPEKTLESLKETKKNVLEKISTTKPPFTFIFDGHGGEDALYFSDGQIPEINNQGPNQKETKNTIKITLEELNSAYVERCKNFPELSSLDPANKDIFILTSCYNHTFIRNFYDLLPENMPKPIFIGQSEYGQFGYGDYSDYGNAFFEKTLNLTKEGNTTFGDLFEGEFKNIGSNPSCYIFDNTNTLMQVTENEEGERDELGV
;
A
#
# COMPACT_ATOMS: atom_id res chain seq x y z
N MET A 1 39.81 -13.10 -49.72
CA MET A 1 38.91 -14.22 -49.37
C MET A 1 39.35 -14.71 -48.00
N PHE A 2 38.43 -14.81 -47.05
CA PHE A 2 38.72 -15.29 -45.70
C PHE A 2 38.30 -16.77 -45.60
N GLU A 3 39.22 -17.62 -45.15
CA GLU A 3 38.96 -19.01 -44.80
C GLU A 3 39.63 -19.29 -43.45
N ILE A 4 38.87 -19.82 -42.49
CA ILE A 4 39.34 -20.17 -41.14
C ILE A 4 39.73 -21.64 -41.18
N ASN A 5 40.99 -21.96 -40.84
CA ASN A 5 41.42 -23.34 -40.74
C ASN A 5 41.03 -23.96 -39.38
N LYS A 6 41.18 -25.29 -39.26
CA LYS A 6 40.79 -26.07 -38.07
C LYS A 6 41.56 -25.75 -36.77
N GLU A 7 42.45 -24.75 -36.77
CA GLU A 7 43.21 -24.30 -35.60
C GLU A 7 42.99 -22.81 -35.26
N ASN A 8 41.95 -22.17 -35.82
CA ASN A 8 41.49 -20.81 -35.46
C ASN A 8 42.57 -19.71 -35.50
N ARG A 9 43.52 -19.79 -36.44
CA ARG A 9 44.48 -18.71 -36.70
C ARG A 9 44.10 -17.93 -37.96
N LEU A 10 44.02 -16.60 -37.82
CA LEU A 10 43.88 -15.69 -38.95
C LEU A 10 45.22 -15.60 -39.69
N ILE A 11 45.28 -16.06 -40.94
CA ILE A 11 46.47 -15.94 -41.79
C ILE A 11 46.18 -14.95 -42.90
N PHE A 12 47.03 -13.93 -43.04
CA PHE A 12 46.99 -12.95 -44.12
C PHE A 12 47.72 -13.50 -45.35
N PHE A 13 47.06 -13.49 -46.51
CA PHE A 13 47.73 -13.74 -47.79
C PHE A 13 48.08 -12.41 -48.44
N ASP A 14 49.37 -12.05 -48.44
CA ASP A 14 49.95 -11.15 -49.42
C ASP A 14 50.64 -11.99 -50.50
N LYS A 15 50.14 -11.89 -51.74
CA LYS A 15 50.86 -12.34 -52.93
C LYS A 15 51.88 -11.26 -53.32
N PRO A 16 53.06 -11.67 -53.78
CA PRO A 16 53.27 -11.50 -55.21
C PRO A 16 53.94 -12.69 -55.91
N HIS A 17 53.74 -12.66 -57.22
CA HIS A 17 54.15 -13.58 -58.27
C HIS A 17 55.65 -13.89 -58.34
N GLY A 18 55.95 -15.07 -58.91
CA GLY A 18 57.08 -15.19 -59.83
C GLY A 18 57.86 -16.49 -59.75
N ALA A 19 57.51 -17.42 -60.64
CA ALA A 19 58.36 -18.31 -61.44
C ALA A 19 59.71 -18.82 -60.90
N GLY A 20 59.97 -20.11 -61.15
CA GLY A 20 61.28 -20.53 -61.65
C GLY A 20 61.84 -21.77 -60.98
N ASP A 21 61.98 -22.81 -61.78
CA ASP A 21 62.71 -24.04 -61.50
C ASP A 21 64.18 -23.83 -61.08
N GLN A 22 64.72 -24.92 -60.52
CA GLN A 22 66.09 -25.39 -60.61
C GLN A 22 67.15 -24.94 -59.57
N GLU A 23 67.80 -26.01 -59.10
CA GLU A 23 69.23 -26.18 -58.83
C GLU A 23 69.79 -26.09 -57.41
N GLN A 24 70.49 -27.20 -57.13
CA GLN A 24 71.38 -27.51 -56.04
C GLN A 24 72.54 -26.51 -55.85
N LYS A 25 73.11 -26.60 -54.65
CA LYS A 25 74.49 -26.29 -54.22
C LYS A 25 74.81 -24.85 -53.81
N GLY A 26 75.37 -24.75 -52.62
CA GLY A 26 76.34 -23.71 -52.28
C GLY A 26 76.12 -23.04 -50.92
N LEU A 27 76.19 -23.79 -49.83
CA LEU A 27 76.44 -23.22 -48.50
C LEU A 27 77.85 -22.61 -48.50
N SER A 28 77.95 -21.29 -48.37
CA SER A 28 79.20 -20.58 -48.07
C SER A 28 79.24 -20.21 -46.59
N ASP A 29 80.36 -20.57 -45.98
CA ASP A 29 80.70 -20.75 -44.57
C ASP A 29 80.81 -19.46 -43.72
N THR A 30 79.91 -18.50 -43.92
CA THR A 30 79.97 -17.19 -43.24
C THR A 30 78.73 -16.82 -42.42
N SER A 31 77.67 -17.65 -42.41
CA SER A 31 76.45 -17.40 -41.62
C SER A 31 76.43 -18.06 -40.24
N GLU A 32 77.24 -19.11 -40.00
CA GLU A 32 77.25 -19.81 -38.70
C GLU A 32 77.80 -18.96 -37.54
N LYS A 33 78.73 -18.04 -37.81
CA LYS A 33 79.28 -17.16 -36.74
C LYS A 33 78.28 -16.10 -36.26
N THR A 34 77.32 -15.69 -37.09
CA THR A 34 76.31 -14.69 -36.70
C THR A 34 75.16 -15.34 -35.92
N VAL A 35 74.72 -16.52 -36.34
CA VAL A 35 73.64 -17.29 -35.66
C VAL A 35 74.10 -17.84 -34.31
N PHE A 36 75.38 -18.20 -34.15
CA PHE A 36 75.91 -18.66 -32.86
C PHE A 36 76.00 -17.52 -31.84
N ASN A 37 76.34 -16.29 -32.29
CA ASN A 37 76.38 -15.12 -31.41
C ASN A 37 74.98 -14.65 -30.97
N GLU A 38 73.97 -14.68 -31.85
CA GLU A 38 72.58 -14.34 -31.47
C GLU A 38 71.95 -15.40 -30.54
N SER A 39 72.28 -16.68 -30.72
CA SER A 39 71.87 -17.78 -29.84
C SER A 39 72.47 -17.66 -28.44
N CYS A 40 73.77 -17.31 -28.33
CA CYS A 40 74.43 -17.06 -27.04
C CYS A 40 73.88 -15.80 -26.35
N GLN A 41 73.68 -14.70 -27.07
CA GLN A 41 73.08 -13.47 -26.51
C GLN A 41 71.64 -13.69 -26.01
N ASN A 42 70.84 -14.49 -26.71
CA ASN A 42 69.48 -14.84 -26.27
C ASN A 42 69.46 -15.79 -25.06
N ARG A 43 70.44 -16.70 -24.93
CA ARG A 43 70.59 -17.55 -23.74
C ARG A 43 71.03 -16.76 -22.51
N ASP A 44 71.99 -15.85 -22.66
CA ASP A 44 72.45 -15.01 -21.56
C ASP A 44 71.35 -14.03 -21.13
N LYS A 45 70.56 -13.51 -22.08
CA LYS A 45 69.39 -12.68 -21.78
C LYS A 45 68.30 -13.46 -21.02
N LEU A 46 67.94 -14.65 -21.48
CA LEU A 46 66.94 -15.49 -20.81
C LEU A 46 67.42 -15.95 -19.42
N LYS A 47 68.71 -16.27 -19.28
CA LYS A 47 69.30 -16.62 -17.99
C LYS A 47 69.26 -15.44 -17.01
N ASN A 48 69.59 -14.24 -17.47
CA ASN A 48 69.49 -13.02 -16.67
C ASN A 48 68.02 -12.71 -16.31
N GLU A 49 67.07 -12.94 -17.22
CA GLU A 49 65.63 -12.78 -16.93
C GLU A 49 65.18 -13.77 -15.84
N ILE A 50 65.53 -15.05 -15.94
CA ILE A 50 65.21 -16.06 -14.91
C ILE A 50 65.86 -15.71 -13.56
N GLU A 51 67.14 -15.30 -13.55
CA GLU A 51 67.83 -14.89 -12.33
C GLU A 51 67.21 -13.63 -11.70
N ASN A 52 66.75 -12.68 -12.52
CA ASN A 52 66.03 -11.50 -12.04
C ASN A 52 64.66 -11.85 -11.46
N GLU A 53 63.89 -12.73 -12.12
CA GLU A 53 62.59 -13.19 -11.60
C GLU A 53 62.74 -13.93 -10.27
N ARG A 54 63.77 -14.78 -10.17
CA ARG A 54 64.15 -15.48 -8.93
C ARG A 54 64.45 -14.48 -7.80
N ALA A 55 65.33 -13.51 -8.06
CA ALA A 55 65.70 -12.50 -7.08
C ALA A 55 64.50 -11.64 -6.66
N GLU A 56 63.57 -11.36 -7.58
CA GLU A 56 62.35 -10.60 -7.30
C GLU A 56 61.38 -11.39 -6.40
N ARG A 57 61.23 -12.71 -6.61
CA ARG A 57 60.44 -13.58 -5.71
C ARG A 57 61.02 -13.67 -4.32
N GLU A 58 62.33 -13.88 -4.22
CA GLU A 58 63.04 -13.88 -2.93
C GLU A 58 62.84 -12.55 -2.20
N CYS A 59 62.77 -11.43 -2.93
CA CYS A 59 62.45 -10.12 -2.37
C CYS A 59 61.01 -10.05 -1.81
N PHE A 60 60.01 -10.55 -2.54
CA PHE A 60 58.61 -10.57 -2.08
C PHE A 60 58.42 -11.46 -0.84
N ILE A 61 59.03 -12.65 -0.83
CA ILE A 61 59.00 -13.55 0.34
C ILE A 61 59.62 -12.86 1.55
N LYS A 62 60.77 -12.19 1.37
CA LYS A 62 61.42 -11.47 2.46
C LYS A 62 60.53 -10.35 3.01
N GLN A 63 59.90 -9.55 2.15
CA GLN A 63 58.97 -8.49 2.55
C GLN A 63 57.79 -9.05 3.37
N LEU A 64 57.26 -10.20 2.95
CA LEU A 64 56.18 -10.91 3.63
C LEU A 64 56.59 -11.39 5.02
N LEU A 65 57.76 -12.04 5.13
CA LEU A 65 58.28 -12.56 6.41
C LEU A 65 58.61 -11.43 7.41
N ASP A 66 59.21 -10.34 6.93
CA ASP A 66 59.51 -9.17 7.76
C ASP A 66 58.21 -8.56 8.35
N ALA A 67 57.14 -8.50 7.54
CA ALA A 67 55.83 -8.04 7.98
C ALA A 67 55.20 -8.99 9.02
N GLN A 68 55.26 -10.30 8.76
CA GLN A 68 54.75 -11.33 9.67
C GLN A 68 55.44 -11.28 11.03
N GLU A 69 56.77 -11.19 11.06
CA GLU A 69 57.56 -11.12 12.28
C GLU A 69 57.22 -9.86 13.08
N ARG A 70 57.05 -8.73 12.43
CA ARG A 70 56.66 -7.47 13.09
C ARG A 70 55.28 -7.55 13.73
N ILE A 71 54.28 -8.09 13.03
CA ILE A 71 52.93 -8.29 13.58
C ILE A 71 52.95 -9.23 14.78
N LYS A 72 53.76 -10.31 14.71
CA LYS A 72 53.95 -11.26 15.80
C LYS A 72 54.59 -10.60 17.02
N ASN A 73 55.63 -9.78 16.82
CA ASN A 73 56.32 -9.05 17.89
C ASN A 73 55.43 -7.99 18.56
N GLU A 74 54.45 -7.44 17.83
CA GLU A 74 53.44 -6.54 18.37
C GLU A 74 52.28 -7.27 19.09
N GLY A 75 52.30 -8.61 19.15
CA GLY A 75 51.26 -9.41 19.81
C GLY A 75 49.91 -9.42 19.08
N LYS A 76 49.88 -9.06 17.79
CA LYS A 76 48.67 -8.89 16.98
C LYS A 76 48.41 -10.05 16.01
N MET A 77 49.22 -11.10 16.04
CA MET A 77 49.06 -12.26 15.15
C MET A 77 47.89 -13.13 15.58
N THR A 78 46.83 -13.15 14.79
CA THR A 78 45.69 -14.09 14.97
C THR A 78 45.90 -15.35 14.14
N ASN A 79 45.20 -16.45 14.46
CA ASN A 79 45.26 -17.69 13.65
C ASN A 79 44.86 -17.42 12.18
N MET A 80 43.79 -16.65 11.98
CA MET A 80 43.34 -16.26 10.64
C MET A 80 44.42 -15.47 9.88
N LEU A 81 45.15 -14.57 10.56
CA LEU A 81 46.21 -13.79 9.93
C LEU A 81 47.42 -14.66 9.58
N GLN A 82 47.78 -15.60 10.47
CA GLN A 82 48.83 -16.57 10.25
C GLN A 82 48.57 -17.41 8.99
N GLU A 83 47.32 -17.86 8.79
CA GLU A 83 46.91 -18.61 7.60
C GLU A 83 47.05 -17.78 6.30
N LYS A 84 46.69 -16.49 6.35
CA LYS A 84 46.87 -15.57 5.22
C LYS A 84 48.33 -15.41 4.82
N PHE A 85 49.23 -15.28 5.80
CA PHE A 85 50.67 -15.20 5.55
C PHE A 85 51.19 -16.50 4.93
N MET A 86 50.76 -17.67 5.42
CA MET A 86 51.17 -18.95 4.85
C MET A 86 50.76 -19.10 3.38
N ALA A 87 49.57 -18.68 2.97
CA ALA A 87 49.22 -18.81 1.54
C ALA A 87 49.91 -17.78 0.66
N LEU A 88 50.19 -16.57 1.13
CA LEU A 88 51.03 -15.63 0.36
C LEU A 88 52.44 -16.19 0.17
N GLU A 89 52.98 -16.88 1.18
CA GLU A 89 54.27 -17.56 1.07
C GLU A 89 54.22 -18.67 0.02
N ILE A 90 53.17 -19.50 0.03
CA ILE A 90 52.93 -20.51 -1.02
C ILE A 90 52.86 -19.81 -2.40
N ILE A 91 52.08 -18.74 -2.55
CA ILE A 91 51.95 -18.02 -3.83
C ILE A 91 53.30 -17.50 -4.35
N PHE A 92 54.13 -16.94 -3.47
CA PHE A 92 55.43 -16.39 -3.86
C PHE A 92 56.52 -17.45 -4.06
N ASP A 93 56.37 -18.65 -3.47
CA ASP A 93 57.32 -19.76 -3.65
C ASP A 93 57.49 -20.12 -5.14
N GLU A 94 58.74 -20.23 -5.56
CA GLU A 94 59.16 -20.63 -6.91
C GLU A 94 58.60 -21.98 -7.35
N LYS A 95 58.29 -22.87 -6.40
CA LYS A 95 57.67 -24.17 -6.71
C LYS A 95 56.28 -24.03 -7.32
N ASN A 96 55.57 -22.92 -7.05
CA ASN A 96 54.17 -22.73 -7.43
C ASN A 96 53.96 -22.14 -8.83
N LYS A 97 55.04 -21.88 -9.59
CA LYS A 97 55.01 -21.47 -11.02
C LYS A 97 54.05 -20.32 -11.38
N VAL A 98 53.61 -19.51 -10.41
CA VAL A 98 52.71 -18.38 -10.66
C VAL A 98 53.42 -17.34 -11.53
N PRO A 99 52.89 -16.93 -12.70
CA PRO A 99 53.51 -15.92 -13.56
C PRO A 99 53.91 -14.63 -12.81
N MET A 100 55.09 -14.08 -13.13
CA MET A 100 55.65 -12.94 -12.40
C MET A 100 54.79 -11.66 -12.45
N ASN A 101 54.03 -11.46 -13.53
CA ASN A 101 53.08 -10.35 -13.62
C ASN A 101 51.98 -10.45 -12.54
N ILE A 102 51.49 -11.66 -12.24
CA ILE A 102 50.50 -11.91 -11.19
C ILE A 102 51.12 -11.64 -9.81
N LEU A 103 52.35 -12.14 -9.58
CA LEU A 103 53.05 -11.92 -8.31
C LEU A 103 53.32 -10.45 -8.03
N ARG A 104 53.70 -9.67 -9.05
CA ARG A 104 53.86 -8.21 -8.92
C ARG A 104 52.56 -7.52 -8.51
N ASN A 105 51.43 -7.91 -9.08
CA ASN A 105 50.12 -7.36 -8.72
C ASN A 105 49.72 -7.72 -7.28
N ILE A 106 49.93 -8.98 -6.87
CA ILE A 106 49.66 -9.43 -5.49
C ILE A 106 50.54 -8.68 -4.50
N ASN A 107 51.84 -8.53 -4.80
CA ASN A 107 52.75 -7.77 -3.94
C ASN A 107 52.39 -6.28 -3.86
N ALA A 108 51.89 -5.69 -4.94
CA ALA A 108 51.43 -4.30 -4.93
C ALA A 108 50.22 -4.11 -3.99
N GLU A 109 49.23 -5.00 -4.03
CA GLU A 109 48.07 -4.95 -3.11
C GLU A 109 48.47 -5.23 -1.66
N PHE A 110 49.36 -6.21 -1.43
CA PHE A 110 49.93 -6.48 -0.11
C PHE A 110 50.60 -5.23 0.47
N ASN A 111 51.46 -4.55 -0.31
CA ASN A 111 52.18 -3.37 0.15
C ASN A 111 51.24 -2.19 0.48
N LYS A 112 50.16 -1.99 -0.28
CA LYS A 112 49.15 -0.95 0.05
C LYS A 112 48.53 -1.18 1.42
N VAL A 113 48.15 -2.42 1.73
CA VAL A 113 47.56 -2.78 3.03
C VAL A 113 48.61 -2.68 4.14
N TRP A 114 49.84 -3.13 3.87
CA TRP A 114 50.95 -3.05 4.81
C TRP A 114 51.31 -1.62 5.20
N GLU A 115 51.36 -0.70 4.23
CA GLU A 115 51.62 0.72 4.49
C GLU A 115 50.54 1.37 5.36
N LYS A 116 49.25 1.09 5.07
CA LYS A 116 48.13 1.55 5.90
C LYS A 116 48.23 1.04 7.34
N TRP A 117 48.61 -0.23 7.49
CA TRP A 117 48.76 -0.87 8.79
C TRP A 117 49.89 -0.23 9.61
N ILE A 118 51.05 0.03 8.99
CA ILE A 118 52.18 0.74 9.63
C ILE A 118 51.77 2.13 10.13
N LYS A 119 50.91 2.84 9.39
CA LYS A 119 50.40 4.17 9.74
C LYS A 119 49.30 4.15 10.82
N GLN A 120 48.87 2.96 11.27
CA GLN A 120 47.77 2.75 12.23
C GLN A 120 46.41 3.32 11.77
N GLU A 121 46.20 3.47 10.45
CA GLU A 121 44.99 4.08 9.88
C GLU A 121 43.77 3.13 9.91
N GLU A 122 43.99 1.81 9.93
CA GLU A 122 42.95 0.79 10.05
C GLU A 122 43.28 -0.13 11.23
N LYS A 123 42.41 -0.16 12.25
CA LYS A 123 42.76 -0.83 13.52
C LYS A 123 42.56 -2.35 13.53
N PHE A 124 41.75 -2.98 12.67
CA PHE A 124 41.37 -4.38 12.94
C PHE A 124 41.09 -5.32 11.76
N ASP A 125 41.40 -4.98 10.51
CA ASP A 125 41.22 -5.97 9.43
C ASP A 125 42.31 -5.89 8.37
N PHE A 126 43.32 -6.75 8.48
CA PHE A 126 44.32 -6.94 7.43
C PHE A 126 43.63 -7.66 6.26
N LYS A 127 42.91 -6.90 5.44
CA LYS A 127 42.11 -7.38 4.32
C LYS A 127 42.78 -7.01 3.01
N ILE A 128 43.52 -7.95 2.44
CA ILE A 128 43.98 -7.85 1.06
C ILE A 128 42.77 -8.16 0.18
N ILE A 129 42.34 -7.18 -0.60
CA ILE A 129 41.23 -7.32 -1.55
C ILE A 129 41.86 -7.43 -2.94
N PHE A 130 41.71 -8.59 -3.56
CA PHE A 130 42.15 -8.78 -4.94
C PHE A 130 41.01 -8.39 -5.89
N SER A 131 41.34 -7.83 -7.05
CA SER A 131 40.37 -7.68 -8.13
C SER A 131 39.94 -9.03 -8.66
N VAL A 132 38.69 -9.14 -9.14
CA VAL A 132 38.12 -10.36 -9.77
C VAL A 132 39.08 -10.96 -10.80
N ASP A 133 39.68 -10.14 -11.67
CA ASP A 133 40.56 -10.60 -12.74
C ASP A 133 41.87 -11.21 -12.20
N LEU A 134 42.43 -10.62 -11.14
CA LEU A 134 43.63 -11.13 -10.48
C LEU A 134 43.37 -12.46 -9.76
N GLU A 135 42.20 -12.62 -9.13
CA GLU A 135 41.78 -13.89 -8.54
C GLU A 135 41.61 -14.99 -9.60
N LYS A 136 41.03 -14.65 -10.76
CA LYS A 136 40.92 -15.56 -11.91
C LYS A 136 42.30 -15.98 -12.44
N GLU A 137 43.20 -15.02 -12.63
CA GLU A 137 44.58 -15.27 -13.09
C GLU A 137 45.33 -16.18 -12.10
N LEU A 138 45.17 -15.94 -10.80
CA LEU A 138 45.79 -16.75 -9.75
C LEU A 138 45.27 -18.19 -9.78
N VAL A 139 43.95 -18.39 -9.78
CA VAL A 139 43.36 -19.75 -9.84
C VAL A 139 43.78 -20.50 -11.10
N ASN A 140 43.90 -19.81 -12.24
CA ASN A 140 44.39 -20.41 -13.49
C ASN A 140 45.87 -20.81 -13.42
N ALA A 141 46.70 -20.05 -12.71
CA ALA A 141 48.12 -20.33 -12.59
C ALA A 141 48.42 -21.63 -11.81
N PHE A 142 47.60 -21.95 -10.81
CA PHE A 142 47.77 -23.19 -10.02
C PHE A 142 47.33 -24.45 -10.77
N GLY A 143 46.44 -24.34 -11.76
CA GLY A 143 46.12 -25.40 -12.73
C GLY A 143 45.46 -26.68 -12.18
N LYS A 144 45.51 -26.95 -10.87
CA LYS A 144 44.86 -28.07 -10.17
C LYS A 144 44.34 -27.62 -8.80
N PHE A 145 43.18 -28.14 -8.38
CA PHE A 145 42.56 -27.83 -7.09
C PHE A 145 42.98 -28.89 -6.07
N ASP A 146 44.25 -28.84 -5.69
CA ASP A 146 44.81 -29.68 -4.64
C ASP A 146 44.73 -28.96 -3.28
N GLU A 147 45.28 -29.60 -2.25
CA GLU A 147 45.28 -29.08 -0.88
C GLU A 147 45.92 -27.68 -0.78
N GLU A 148 46.91 -27.36 -1.62
CA GLU A 148 47.57 -26.04 -1.64
C GLU A 148 46.67 -24.98 -2.28
N THR A 149 46.00 -25.31 -3.38
CA THR A 149 45.03 -24.42 -4.04
C THR A 149 43.80 -24.15 -3.16
N ILE A 150 43.33 -25.14 -2.39
CA ILE A 150 42.21 -24.96 -1.43
C ILE A 150 42.60 -23.97 -0.32
N LYS A 151 43.82 -24.11 0.23
CA LYS A 151 44.36 -23.17 1.22
C LYS A 151 44.40 -21.74 0.67
N ILE A 152 44.76 -21.57 -0.60
CA ILE A 152 44.78 -20.26 -1.28
C ILE A 152 43.36 -19.72 -1.53
N PHE A 153 42.43 -20.57 -1.98
CA PHE A 153 41.05 -20.19 -2.25
C PHE A 153 40.31 -19.70 -1.00
N ASN A 154 40.60 -20.31 0.15
CA ASN A 154 40.02 -19.91 1.44
C ASN A 154 40.46 -18.51 1.92
N ILE A 155 41.52 -17.94 1.32
CA ILE A 155 42.06 -16.62 1.68
C ILE A 155 41.53 -15.50 0.78
N LEU A 156 40.89 -15.83 -0.35
CA LEU A 156 40.17 -14.88 -1.20
C LEU A 156 38.87 -14.46 -0.49
N ASN A 157 38.77 -13.18 -0.13
CA ASN A 157 37.82 -12.73 0.90
C ASN A 157 36.50 -12.14 0.35
N ASP A 158 36.34 -12.09 -0.98
CA ASP A 158 35.15 -11.53 -1.62
C ASP A 158 34.15 -12.63 -2.05
N ARG A 159 32.98 -12.66 -1.40
CA ARG A 159 31.87 -13.57 -1.71
C ARG A 159 31.40 -13.45 -3.17
N GLY A 160 31.44 -12.25 -3.74
CA GLY A 160 31.02 -12.02 -5.14
C GLY A 160 31.98 -12.65 -6.14
N ASN A 161 33.28 -12.64 -5.82
CA ASN A 161 34.33 -13.11 -6.73
C ASN A 161 34.52 -14.63 -6.64
N LYS A 162 34.42 -15.22 -5.43
CA LYS A 162 34.32 -16.68 -5.26
C LYS A 162 33.16 -17.26 -6.06
N LYS A 163 32.00 -16.62 -5.97
CA LYS A 163 30.81 -16.98 -6.75
C LYS A 163 31.02 -16.80 -8.25
N ALA A 164 31.67 -15.71 -8.69
CA ALA A 164 31.97 -15.47 -10.11
C ALA A 164 32.99 -16.47 -10.69
N VAL A 165 34.05 -16.82 -9.95
CA VAL A 165 35.05 -17.83 -10.33
C VAL A 165 34.42 -19.23 -10.44
N LEU A 166 33.47 -19.55 -9.56
CA LEU A 166 32.71 -20.80 -9.62
C LEU A 166 31.63 -20.81 -10.72
N LEU A 167 30.96 -19.68 -11.00
CA LEU A 167 29.85 -19.54 -11.96
C LEU A 167 30.29 -19.38 -13.43
N GLU A 168 31.36 -18.64 -13.73
CA GLU A 168 31.80 -18.42 -15.13
C GLU A 168 32.24 -19.72 -15.84
N ARG A 169 32.44 -20.80 -15.07
CA ARG A 169 32.89 -22.10 -15.55
C ARG A 169 31.82 -23.21 -15.53
N ASP A 170 30.52 -22.90 -15.62
CA ASP A 170 29.42 -23.91 -15.61
C ASP A 170 29.56 -25.05 -16.66
N LYS A 171 30.44 -24.92 -17.67
CA LYS A 171 30.80 -26.02 -18.61
C LYS A 171 32.22 -26.59 -18.47
N GLU A 172 33.16 -25.85 -17.86
CA GLU A 172 34.56 -26.31 -17.67
C GLU A 172 34.83 -26.83 -16.25
N THR A 173 34.12 -26.31 -15.23
CA THR A 173 34.18 -26.76 -13.83
C THR A 173 33.74 -28.22 -13.68
N VAL A 174 32.77 -28.67 -14.47
CA VAL A 174 32.31 -30.07 -14.45
C VAL A 174 33.45 -31.01 -14.90
N LYS A 175 34.09 -30.70 -16.04
CA LYS A 175 35.29 -31.42 -16.53
C LYS A 175 36.47 -31.35 -15.56
N TYR A 176 36.54 -30.28 -14.78
CA TYR A 176 37.60 -30.08 -13.80
C TYR A 176 37.39 -30.98 -12.56
N PHE A 177 36.16 -31.09 -12.05
CA PHE A 177 35.83 -32.00 -10.95
C PHE A 177 35.82 -33.48 -11.36
N GLU A 178 35.50 -33.81 -12.62
CA GLU A 178 35.61 -35.17 -13.16
C GLU A 178 37.02 -35.77 -13.06
N ASN A 179 38.06 -34.93 -12.97
CA ASN A 179 39.48 -35.34 -12.92
C ASN A 179 40.07 -35.29 -11.49
N ILE A 180 39.28 -34.95 -10.48
CA ILE A 180 39.72 -34.85 -9.09
C ILE A 180 39.13 -36.02 -8.32
N ASP A 181 39.91 -36.60 -7.39
CA ASP A 181 39.39 -37.61 -6.47
C ASP A 181 38.32 -36.95 -5.59
N ILE A 182 37.07 -37.37 -5.81
CA ILE A 182 35.89 -36.89 -5.10
C ILE A 182 36.02 -37.01 -3.57
N ASN A 183 36.77 -38.00 -3.06
CA ASN A 183 37.01 -38.14 -1.62
C ASN A 183 37.89 -37.01 -1.07
N ILE A 184 38.76 -36.43 -1.91
CA ILE A 184 39.52 -35.23 -1.54
C ILE A 184 38.55 -34.05 -1.44
N ILE A 185 37.68 -33.87 -2.42
CA ILE A 185 36.71 -32.76 -2.42
C ILE A 185 35.80 -32.85 -1.19
N LEU A 186 35.15 -34.00 -0.95
CA LEU A 186 34.25 -34.23 0.18
C LEU A 186 34.95 -33.98 1.53
N LYS A 187 36.23 -34.35 1.67
CA LYS A 187 37.02 -34.09 2.88
C LYS A 187 37.25 -32.59 3.16
N TYR A 188 37.28 -31.75 2.13
CA TYR A 188 37.53 -30.31 2.27
C TYR A 188 36.26 -29.46 2.28
N ILE A 189 35.09 -30.01 1.98
CA ILE A 189 33.81 -29.29 2.04
C ILE A 189 33.57 -28.64 3.42
N PRO A 190 33.87 -29.28 4.57
CA PRO A 190 33.75 -28.64 5.89
C PRO A 190 34.67 -27.43 6.10
N SER A 191 35.70 -27.26 5.26
CA SER A 191 36.63 -26.12 5.32
C SER A 191 36.19 -24.94 4.45
N LEU A 192 35.17 -25.12 3.61
CA LEU A 192 34.53 -24.04 2.86
C LEU A 192 33.55 -23.30 3.77
N ASP A 193 33.28 -22.03 3.48
CA ASP A 193 32.16 -21.37 4.14
C ASP A 193 30.84 -21.99 3.68
N ASN A 194 29.88 -22.01 4.60
CA ASN A 194 28.68 -22.84 4.53
C ASN A 194 27.86 -22.70 3.23
N ILE A 195 27.71 -21.49 2.70
CA ILE A 195 26.97 -21.24 1.46
C ILE A 195 27.69 -21.90 0.28
N HIS A 196 29.02 -21.76 0.21
CA HIS A 196 29.83 -22.35 -0.85
C HIS A 196 29.97 -23.88 -0.71
N ALA A 197 30.06 -24.39 0.51
CA ALA A 197 29.98 -25.82 0.80
C ALA A 197 28.68 -26.41 0.24
N GLY A 198 27.56 -25.72 0.46
CA GLY A 198 26.26 -26.10 -0.08
C GLY A 198 26.23 -26.07 -1.61
N TRP A 199 26.71 -25.00 -2.23
CA TRP A 199 26.80 -24.89 -3.70
C TRP A 199 27.68 -25.95 -4.36
N VAL A 200 28.84 -26.26 -3.77
CA VAL A 200 29.74 -27.29 -4.30
C VAL A 200 29.08 -28.66 -4.24
N LEU A 201 28.43 -29.00 -3.12
CA LEU A 201 27.65 -30.24 -3.01
C LEU A 201 26.53 -30.29 -4.06
N ALA A 202 25.75 -29.22 -4.16
CA ALA A 202 24.70 -29.05 -5.16
C ALA A 202 25.19 -29.27 -6.60
N LEU A 203 26.36 -28.71 -6.96
CA LEU A 203 26.96 -28.88 -8.28
C LEU A 203 27.48 -30.30 -8.54
N LEU A 204 28.11 -30.93 -7.55
CA LEU A 204 28.61 -32.31 -7.66
C LEU A 204 27.45 -33.29 -7.85
N MET A 205 26.33 -33.06 -7.16
CA MET A 205 25.11 -33.86 -7.28
C MET A 205 24.41 -33.63 -8.62
N LYS A 206 24.26 -32.37 -9.04
CA LYS A 206 23.71 -31.98 -10.37
C LYS A 206 24.40 -32.70 -11.52
N ASN A 207 25.72 -32.88 -11.42
CA ASN A 207 26.53 -33.48 -12.47
C ASN A 207 26.76 -34.98 -12.29
N LYS A 208 26.10 -35.63 -11.31
CA LYS A 208 26.24 -37.08 -11.02
C LYS A 208 27.69 -37.51 -10.76
N ILE A 209 28.51 -36.62 -10.19
CA ILE A 209 29.92 -36.91 -9.85
C ILE A 209 29.98 -37.70 -8.53
N ILE A 210 29.02 -37.47 -7.63
CA ILE A 210 28.82 -38.24 -6.40
C ILE A 210 28.05 -39.52 -6.74
N ASN A 211 28.55 -40.67 -6.28
CA ASN A 211 27.85 -41.96 -6.40
C ASN A 211 27.06 -42.31 -5.12
N GLU A 212 26.22 -43.35 -5.19
CA GLU A 212 25.34 -43.76 -4.08
C GLU A 212 26.11 -44.05 -2.77
N ASN A 213 27.34 -44.58 -2.86
CA ASN A 213 28.16 -44.92 -1.69
C ASN A 213 28.73 -43.68 -0.97
N GLN A 214 28.59 -42.49 -1.56
CA GLN A 214 29.11 -41.22 -1.04
C GLN A 214 28.01 -40.31 -0.49
N ILE A 215 26.75 -40.74 -0.57
CA ILE A 215 25.59 -39.98 -0.08
C ILE A 215 25.68 -39.76 1.44
N ASP A 216 26.17 -40.74 2.20
CA ASP A 216 26.32 -40.60 3.66
C ASP A 216 27.38 -39.55 4.04
N GLU A 217 28.48 -39.46 3.28
CA GLU A 217 29.51 -38.45 3.48
C GLU A 217 29.01 -37.05 3.12
N VAL A 218 28.15 -36.94 2.10
CA VAL A 218 27.44 -35.70 1.76
C VAL A 218 26.49 -35.29 2.88
N LYS A 219 25.72 -36.23 3.44
CA LYS A 219 24.82 -35.98 4.58
C LYS A 219 25.59 -35.52 5.82
N GLU A 220 26.74 -36.12 6.12
CA GLU A 220 27.62 -35.67 7.21
C GLU A 220 28.18 -34.26 6.96
N ASN A 221 28.59 -33.95 5.73
CA ASN A 221 29.06 -32.61 5.39
C ASN A 221 27.96 -31.54 5.49
N LEU A 222 26.70 -31.89 5.17
CA LEU A 222 25.55 -30.99 5.32
C LEU A 222 25.27 -30.62 6.79
N LYS A 223 25.64 -31.50 7.74
CA LYS A 223 25.53 -31.19 9.18
C LYS A 223 26.48 -30.06 9.60
N ALA A 224 27.57 -29.83 8.86
CA ALA A 224 28.53 -28.75 9.16
C ALA A 224 28.13 -27.39 8.56
N ILE A 225 27.08 -27.33 7.73
CA ILE A 225 26.67 -26.16 6.94
C ILE A 225 25.55 -25.39 7.65
N THR A 226 25.63 -24.04 7.67
CA THR A 226 24.53 -23.19 8.16
C THR A 226 23.28 -23.28 7.29
N ASN A 227 22.17 -23.06 7.95
CA ASN A 227 20.78 -23.04 7.49
C ASN A 227 20.51 -22.44 6.09
N GLU A 228 21.10 -21.30 5.73
CA GLU A 228 20.91 -20.66 4.41
C GLU A 228 21.49 -21.52 3.27
N GLY A 229 22.71 -22.04 3.45
CA GLY A 229 23.37 -22.92 2.46
C GLY A 229 22.70 -24.31 2.36
N GLN A 230 21.99 -24.74 3.41
CA GLN A 230 21.18 -25.97 3.36
C GLN A 230 19.97 -25.80 2.44
N GLY A 231 19.31 -24.63 2.46
CA GLY A 231 18.20 -24.31 1.55
C GLY A 231 18.61 -24.39 0.08
N GLU A 232 19.77 -23.83 -0.28
CA GLU A 232 20.30 -23.88 -1.65
C GLU A 232 20.65 -25.30 -2.12
N VAL A 233 21.20 -26.14 -1.23
CA VAL A 233 21.46 -27.56 -1.53
C VAL A 233 20.16 -28.26 -1.83
N ILE A 234 19.17 -28.16 -0.93
CA ILE A 234 17.87 -28.80 -1.08
C ILE A 234 17.17 -28.31 -2.35
N GLY A 235 17.18 -27.00 -2.61
CA GLY A 235 16.69 -26.43 -3.86
C GLY A 235 17.39 -27.03 -5.09
N THR A 236 18.70 -27.30 -5.01
CA THR A 236 19.41 -27.98 -6.09
C THR A 236 19.05 -29.46 -6.22
N LEU A 237 18.82 -30.18 -5.12
CA LEU A 237 18.32 -31.56 -5.15
C LEU A 237 16.97 -31.62 -5.88
N ILE A 238 16.08 -30.68 -5.57
CA ILE A 238 14.77 -30.53 -6.22
C ILE A 238 14.94 -30.22 -7.72
N ASN A 239 15.77 -29.24 -8.08
CA ASN A 239 16.02 -28.87 -9.49
C ASN A 239 16.59 -30.05 -10.32
N ASN A 240 17.30 -30.97 -9.68
CA ASN A 240 17.86 -32.15 -10.33
C ASN A 240 16.96 -33.38 -10.24
N ARG A 241 15.74 -33.24 -9.71
CA ARG A 241 14.78 -34.33 -9.54
C ARG A 241 15.34 -35.49 -8.70
N ILE A 242 16.11 -35.14 -7.67
CA ILE A 242 16.56 -36.09 -6.64
C ILE A 242 15.53 -36.11 -5.49
N ILE A 243 14.91 -34.96 -5.23
CA ILE A 243 13.75 -34.84 -4.36
C ILE A 243 12.54 -34.58 -5.27
N GLU A 244 11.68 -35.58 -5.43
CA GLU A 244 10.44 -35.48 -6.20
C GLU A 244 9.20 -35.71 -5.34
N THR A 245 9.34 -36.34 -4.17
CA THR A 245 8.24 -36.65 -3.25
C THR A 245 8.50 -36.13 -1.83
N PRO A 246 7.45 -35.96 -1.00
CA PRO A 246 7.61 -35.62 0.42
C PRO A 246 8.44 -36.66 1.19
N GLU A 247 8.36 -37.95 0.81
CA GLU A 247 9.17 -39.02 1.39
C GLU A 247 10.66 -38.83 1.08
N ASP A 248 11.02 -38.53 -0.17
CA ASP A 248 12.40 -38.21 -0.55
C ASP A 248 12.93 -37.01 0.24
N PHE A 249 12.10 -35.97 0.39
CA PHE A 249 12.43 -34.79 1.17
C PHE A 249 12.68 -35.16 2.62
N ASN A 250 11.73 -35.86 3.25
CA ASN A 250 11.83 -36.30 4.63
C ASN A 250 13.02 -37.25 4.85
N ASP A 251 13.38 -38.11 3.92
CA ASP A 251 14.55 -38.99 4.02
C ASP A 251 15.88 -38.22 3.94
N TRP A 252 15.95 -37.21 3.09
CA TRP A 252 17.08 -36.30 3.03
C TRP A 252 17.20 -35.45 4.29
N ILE A 253 16.08 -34.88 4.75
CA ILE A 253 15.96 -34.07 5.97
C ILE A 253 16.30 -34.92 7.21
N ASN A 254 15.72 -36.11 7.35
CA ASN A 254 15.98 -37.01 8.47
C ASN A 254 17.41 -37.53 8.49
N GLY A 255 18.08 -37.61 7.33
CA GLY A 255 19.52 -37.91 7.25
C GLY A 255 20.41 -36.83 7.86
N ILE A 256 19.92 -35.59 7.96
CA ILE A 256 20.62 -34.41 8.46
C ILE A 256 20.22 -34.09 9.93
N LYS A 257 19.38 -34.96 10.52
CA LYS A 257 18.56 -34.94 11.77
C LYS A 257 18.85 -34.00 12.95
N ASP A 258 20.04 -33.44 13.12
CA ASP A 258 20.37 -32.61 14.30
C ASP A 258 20.28 -31.09 14.05
N ASN A 259 20.15 -30.62 12.80
CA ASN A 259 20.20 -29.17 12.49
C ASN A 259 18.95 -28.57 11.83
N LEU A 260 17.88 -29.34 11.62
CA LEU A 260 16.79 -28.92 10.74
C LEU A 260 15.68 -28.08 11.36
N LYS A 261 15.63 -27.97 12.69
CA LYS A 261 14.85 -26.91 13.34
C LYS A 261 15.32 -25.51 12.96
N ALA A 262 16.38 -25.39 12.16
CA ALA A 262 17.06 -24.14 11.92
C ALA A 262 17.04 -23.66 10.45
N ILE A 263 16.49 -24.39 9.45
CA ILE A 263 16.35 -23.80 8.09
C ILE A 263 15.58 -22.48 8.26
N THR A 264 16.24 -21.37 7.98
CA THR A 264 15.66 -20.04 8.19
C THR A 264 14.41 -19.93 7.33
N ASN A 265 13.44 -19.11 7.74
CA ASN A 265 12.21 -18.91 6.98
C ASN A 265 12.49 -18.57 5.49
N GLU A 266 13.63 -17.92 5.22
CA GLU A 266 14.14 -17.64 3.88
C GLU A 266 14.52 -18.91 3.09
N GLY A 267 15.29 -19.82 3.69
CA GLY A 267 15.62 -21.11 3.07
C GLY A 267 14.39 -21.99 2.83
N GLN A 268 13.41 -21.96 3.75
CA GLN A 268 12.14 -22.68 3.57
C GLN A 268 11.34 -22.13 2.37
N GLY A 269 11.28 -20.80 2.24
CA GLY A 269 10.64 -20.13 1.10
C GLY A 269 11.29 -20.47 -0.24
N GLU A 270 12.62 -20.57 -0.29
CA GLU A 270 13.35 -20.96 -1.50
C GLU A 270 13.07 -22.41 -1.91
N VAL A 271 13.04 -23.32 -0.94
CA VAL A 271 12.70 -24.73 -1.16
C VAL A 271 11.28 -24.87 -1.75
N ILE A 272 10.28 -24.27 -1.11
CA ILE A 272 8.88 -24.31 -1.60
C ILE A 272 8.75 -23.65 -2.97
N GLY A 273 9.38 -22.49 -3.15
CA GLY A 273 9.41 -21.80 -4.45
C GLY A 273 10.04 -22.66 -5.55
N THR A 274 11.04 -23.48 -5.20
CA THR A 274 11.70 -24.40 -6.13
C THR A 274 10.84 -25.62 -6.46
N LEU A 275 10.11 -26.19 -5.48
CA LEU A 275 9.12 -27.26 -5.72
C LEU A 275 8.04 -26.81 -6.71
N ILE A 276 7.48 -25.61 -6.50
CA ILE A 276 6.50 -25.00 -7.39
C ILE A 276 7.11 -24.74 -8.78
N LYS A 277 8.33 -24.20 -8.85
CA LYS A 277 9.01 -23.89 -10.12
C LYS A 277 9.25 -25.12 -10.99
N ASN A 278 9.51 -26.28 -10.38
CA ASN A 278 9.81 -27.52 -11.09
C ASN A 278 8.57 -28.37 -11.41
N GLY A 279 7.35 -27.91 -11.07
CA GLY A 279 6.12 -28.66 -11.30
C GLY A 279 5.98 -29.88 -10.39
N ILE A 280 6.58 -29.84 -9.20
CA ILE A 280 6.34 -30.86 -8.17
C ILE A 280 5.08 -30.53 -7.37
N ILE A 281 4.82 -29.23 -7.18
CA ILE A 281 3.54 -28.71 -6.67
C ILE A 281 2.83 -28.06 -7.85
N GLU A 282 1.80 -28.72 -8.38
CA GLU A 282 1.01 -28.24 -9.51
C GLU A 282 -0.43 -27.89 -9.12
N THR A 283 -0.88 -28.39 -7.98
CA THR A 283 -2.23 -28.17 -7.43
C THR A 283 -2.19 -27.69 -5.97
N PRO A 284 -3.28 -27.07 -5.46
CA PRO A 284 -3.41 -26.79 -4.03
C PRO A 284 -3.39 -28.04 -3.15
N GLU A 285 -3.87 -29.18 -3.66
CA GLU A 285 -3.82 -30.48 -2.98
C GLU A 285 -2.37 -30.94 -2.82
N ASP A 286 -1.57 -30.88 -3.90
CA ASP A 286 -0.13 -31.19 -3.83
C ASP A 286 0.57 -30.30 -2.79
N PHE A 287 0.20 -29.02 -2.71
CA PHE A 287 0.76 -28.11 -1.70
C PHE A 287 0.39 -28.54 -0.28
N ASN A 288 -0.87 -28.88 -0.03
CA ASN A 288 -1.32 -29.34 1.29
C ASN A 288 -0.66 -30.67 1.67
N ASP A 289 -0.57 -31.62 0.74
CA ASP A 289 0.08 -32.91 0.97
C ASP A 289 1.56 -32.71 1.30
N TRP A 290 2.26 -31.89 0.52
CA TRP A 290 3.66 -31.55 0.77
C TRP A 290 3.85 -30.90 2.13
N ILE A 291 3.09 -29.84 2.44
CA ILE A 291 3.21 -29.13 3.72
C ILE A 291 2.80 -30.04 4.88
N GLY A 292 1.72 -30.80 4.74
CA GLY A 292 1.19 -31.72 5.75
C GLY A 292 2.20 -32.79 6.16
N GLU A 293 2.95 -33.33 5.19
CA GLU A 293 3.97 -34.37 5.41
C GLU A 293 5.31 -33.82 5.91
N ILE A 294 5.65 -32.56 5.60
CA ILE A 294 6.94 -31.97 6.00
C ILE A 294 6.83 -30.99 7.19
N LYS A 295 5.62 -30.65 7.66
CA LYS A 295 5.39 -29.67 8.73
C LYS A 295 6.08 -30.00 10.05
N GLU A 296 6.28 -31.28 10.37
CA GLU A 296 6.99 -31.67 11.59
C GLU A 296 8.50 -31.33 11.52
N ASN A 297 9.01 -31.13 10.30
CA ASN A 297 10.40 -30.80 10.00
C ASN A 297 10.63 -29.32 9.66
N LEU A 298 9.57 -28.54 9.44
CA LEU A 298 9.64 -27.10 9.24
C LEU A 298 9.30 -26.38 10.55
N GLU A 299 10.17 -25.48 11.02
CA GLU A 299 9.78 -24.55 12.09
C GLU A 299 8.74 -23.59 11.50
N VAL A 300 7.63 -23.39 12.24
CA VAL A 300 6.42 -22.63 11.84
C VAL A 300 6.74 -21.58 10.78
N ILE A 301 6.32 -21.82 9.53
CA ILE A 301 6.50 -20.85 8.44
C ILE A 301 5.91 -19.54 8.93
N THR A 302 6.75 -18.54 9.17
CA THR A 302 6.26 -17.24 9.62
C THR A 302 5.28 -16.68 8.61
N ASN A 303 4.34 -15.90 9.12
CA ASN A 303 3.22 -15.34 8.37
C ASN A 303 3.64 -14.64 7.06
N GLU A 304 4.78 -13.92 7.07
CA GLU A 304 5.32 -13.23 5.90
C GLU A 304 5.66 -14.19 4.73
N TRP A 305 6.16 -15.38 5.04
CA TRP A 305 6.57 -16.36 4.03
C TRP A 305 5.40 -17.17 3.51
N GLN A 306 4.40 -17.45 4.34
CA GLN A 306 3.14 -18.03 3.88
C GLN A 306 2.48 -17.14 2.82
N VAL A 307 2.51 -15.82 3.00
CA VAL A 307 2.05 -14.86 1.98
C VAL A 307 2.85 -15.02 0.68
N LYS A 308 4.19 -15.01 0.73
CA LYS A 308 5.03 -15.13 -0.48
C LYS A 308 4.82 -16.44 -1.22
N VAL A 309 4.60 -17.54 -0.49
CA VAL A 309 4.30 -18.86 -1.06
C VAL A 309 2.94 -18.83 -1.73
N ILE A 310 1.89 -18.35 -1.06
CA ILE A 310 0.54 -18.22 -1.63
C ILE A 310 0.55 -17.29 -2.85
N GLU A 311 1.27 -16.17 -2.78
CA GLU A 311 1.48 -15.30 -3.94
C GLU A 311 2.15 -16.07 -5.08
N SER A 312 3.18 -16.87 -4.80
CA SER A 312 3.84 -17.68 -5.82
C SER A 312 2.88 -18.69 -6.47
N LEU A 313 2.00 -19.34 -5.68
CA LEU A 313 0.95 -20.21 -6.20
C LEU A 313 -0.04 -19.44 -7.10
N ILE A 314 -0.41 -18.22 -6.72
CA ILE A 314 -1.25 -17.31 -7.53
C ILE A 314 -0.52 -16.90 -8.82
N TYR A 315 0.74 -16.48 -8.75
CA TYR A 315 1.55 -16.03 -9.88
C TYR A 315 1.80 -17.12 -10.91
N LYS A 316 1.96 -18.37 -10.45
CA LYS A 316 2.10 -19.54 -11.31
C LYS A 316 0.78 -20.05 -11.86
N GLY A 317 -0.33 -19.46 -11.42
CA GLY A 317 -1.67 -19.87 -11.81
C GLY A 317 -1.99 -21.26 -11.30
N ILE A 318 -1.46 -21.68 -10.15
CA ILE A 318 -1.92 -22.90 -9.45
C ILE A 318 -3.25 -22.57 -8.77
N ILE A 319 -3.30 -21.43 -8.08
CA ILE A 319 -4.55 -20.83 -7.60
C ILE A 319 -5.14 -20.01 -8.74
N LYS A 320 -6.19 -20.55 -9.38
CA LYS A 320 -6.84 -19.97 -10.57
C LYS A 320 -8.21 -19.34 -10.28
N SER A 321 -8.79 -19.70 -9.14
CA SER A 321 -10.12 -19.31 -8.70
C SER A 321 -10.19 -19.18 -7.17
N PRO A 322 -11.18 -18.46 -6.64
CA PRO A 322 -11.50 -18.48 -5.20
C PRO A 322 -11.72 -19.90 -4.67
N ARG A 323 -12.35 -20.77 -5.47
CA ARG A 323 -12.53 -22.19 -5.12
C ARG A 323 -11.20 -22.93 -4.94
N SER A 324 -10.24 -22.74 -5.84
CA SER A 324 -8.89 -23.32 -5.69
C SER A 324 -8.10 -22.71 -4.54
N PHE A 325 -8.39 -21.46 -4.16
CA PHE A 325 -7.81 -20.85 -2.96
C PHE A 325 -8.36 -21.52 -1.68
N ASN A 326 -9.66 -21.83 -1.66
CA ASN A 326 -10.31 -22.52 -0.53
C ASN A 326 -9.93 -24.00 -0.38
N GLU A 327 -9.25 -24.57 -1.37
CA GLU A 327 -8.68 -25.91 -1.30
C GLU A 327 -7.43 -25.94 -0.42
N LEU A 328 -6.79 -24.80 -0.12
CA LEU A 328 -5.74 -24.72 0.89
C LEU A 328 -6.28 -25.08 2.28
N GLU A 329 -5.55 -25.89 3.04
CA GLU A 329 -5.95 -26.26 4.40
C GLU A 329 -6.01 -25.03 5.32
N LYS A 330 -6.99 -25.04 6.24
CA LYS A 330 -7.27 -23.93 7.15
C LYS A 330 -6.07 -23.59 8.03
N ASP A 331 -5.38 -24.60 8.54
CA ASP A 331 -4.20 -24.46 9.40
C ASP A 331 -3.04 -23.72 8.69
N ASN A 332 -2.98 -23.78 7.35
CA ASN A 332 -2.00 -23.06 6.54
C ASN A 332 -2.37 -21.57 6.32
N LEU A 333 -3.63 -21.20 6.56
CA LEU A 333 -4.16 -19.83 6.43
C LEU A 333 -4.29 -19.12 7.78
N GLU A 334 -4.55 -19.85 8.87
CA GLU A 334 -4.77 -19.31 10.23
C GLU A 334 -3.52 -18.64 10.83
N ALA A 335 -2.33 -18.99 10.35
CA ALA A 335 -1.10 -18.35 10.81
C ALA A 335 -0.94 -16.93 10.23
N ILE A 336 -1.61 -16.55 9.13
CA ILE A 336 -1.39 -15.26 8.45
C ILE A 336 -2.05 -14.11 9.23
N THR A 337 -1.32 -13.00 9.51
CA THR A 337 -1.92 -11.82 10.15
C THR A 337 -2.91 -11.11 9.23
N ASN A 338 -3.76 -10.24 9.80
CA ASN A 338 -4.77 -9.51 9.04
C ASN A 338 -4.18 -8.63 7.91
N ASP A 339 -3.07 -7.93 8.18
CA ASP A 339 -2.39 -7.09 7.19
C ASP A 339 -1.83 -7.91 6.02
N GLU A 340 -1.43 -9.14 6.30
CA GLU A 340 -0.89 -10.09 5.33
C GLU A 340 -2.00 -10.76 4.51
N GLN A 341 -3.17 -11.02 5.12
CA GLN A 341 -4.36 -11.45 4.39
C GLN A 341 -4.81 -10.40 3.37
N VAL A 342 -4.74 -9.10 3.72
CA VAL A 342 -5.01 -8.01 2.76
C VAL A 342 -4.07 -8.07 1.55
N LYS A 343 -2.78 -8.39 1.75
CA LYS A 343 -1.82 -8.54 0.64
C LYS A 343 -2.20 -9.71 -0.26
N VAL A 344 -2.53 -10.87 0.30
CA VAL A 344 -2.98 -12.05 -0.45
C VAL A 344 -4.24 -11.74 -1.27
N ILE A 345 -5.22 -11.08 -0.65
CA ILE A 345 -6.47 -10.68 -1.33
C ILE A 345 -6.20 -9.69 -2.47
N LYS A 346 -5.33 -8.69 -2.25
CA LYS A 346 -4.90 -7.78 -3.32
C LYS A 346 -4.24 -8.54 -4.47
N SER A 347 -3.39 -9.51 -4.18
CA SER A 347 -2.75 -10.38 -5.19
C SER A 347 -3.77 -11.23 -5.96
N LEU A 348 -4.81 -11.79 -5.30
CA LEU A 348 -5.93 -12.47 -5.96
C LEU A 348 -6.71 -11.53 -6.90
N ILE A 349 -6.93 -10.28 -6.49
CA ILE A 349 -7.62 -9.26 -7.29
C ILE A 349 -6.77 -8.83 -8.49
N ASP A 350 -5.48 -8.53 -8.28
CA ASP A 350 -4.56 -8.06 -9.33
C ASP A 350 -4.31 -9.12 -10.41
N LYS A 351 -4.36 -10.40 -10.05
CA LYS A 351 -4.32 -11.52 -11.01
C LYS A 351 -5.67 -11.85 -11.63
N VAL A 352 -6.68 -11.02 -11.38
CA VAL A 352 -8.00 -11.14 -11.99
C VAL A 352 -8.63 -12.49 -11.62
N ILE A 353 -8.28 -13.04 -10.45
CA ILE A 353 -8.90 -14.26 -9.91
C ILE A 353 -10.25 -13.89 -9.29
N ILE A 354 -10.26 -12.78 -8.53
CA ILE A 354 -11.48 -12.16 -8.03
C ILE A 354 -11.89 -11.07 -9.02
N LYS A 355 -12.88 -11.37 -9.88
CA LYS A 355 -13.35 -10.45 -10.94
C LYS A 355 -14.65 -9.75 -10.61
N SER A 356 -15.36 -10.26 -9.61
CA SER A 356 -16.68 -9.82 -9.19
C SER A 356 -16.87 -10.07 -7.69
N PRO A 357 -17.83 -9.40 -7.05
CA PRO A 357 -18.23 -9.73 -5.69
C PRO A 357 -18.65 -11.19 -5.53
N GLY A 358 -19.30 -11.78 -6.56
CA GLY A 358 -19.65 -13.20 -6.57
C GLY A 358 -18.42 -14.10 -6.41
N ASN A 359 -17.32 -13.80 -7.12
CA ASN A 359 -16.07 -14.55 -6.96
C ASN A 359 -15.44 -14.32 -5.58
N PHE A 360 -15.54 -13.11 -5.02
CA PHE A 360 -15.06 -12.89 -3.66
C PHE A 360 -15.88 -13.70 -2.63
N ASN A 361 -17.20 -13.75 -2.78
CA ASN A 361 -18.11 -14.48 -1.90
C ASN A 361 -17.96 -16.01 -2.01
N GLU A 362 -17.28 -16.49 -3.05
CA GLU A 362 -16.89 -17.90 -3.13
C GLU A 362 -15.77 -18.23 -2.13
N LEU A 363 -15.01 -17.25 -1.59
CA LEU A 363 -14.04 -17.49 -0.52
C LEU A 363 -14.77 -18.01 0.74
N LYS A 364 -14.27 -19.08 1.36
CA LYS A 364 -14.86 -19.66 2.56
C LYS A 364 -14.99 -18.59 3.65
N LYS A 365 -16.15 -18.53 4.31
CA LYS A 365 -16.46 -17.58 5.38
C LYS A 365 -15.39 -17.56 6.48
N ASP A 366 -14.91 -18.73 6.87
CA ASP A 366 -13.86 -18.90 7.88
C ASP A 366 -12.52 -18.23 7.50
N ASN A 367 -12.23 -18.08 6.19
CA ASN A 367 -11.04 -17.37 5.69
C ASN A 367 -11.24 -15.84 5.69
N LEU A 368 -12.48 -15.36 5.79
CA LEU A 368 -12.85 -13.94 5.80
C LEU A 368 -13.14 -13.42 7.21
N GLU A 369 -13.63 -14.27 8.11
CA GLU A 369 -13.88 -13.93 9.53
C GLU A 369 -12.61 -13.56 10.30
N ALA A 370 -11.43 -13.95 9.79
CA ALA A 370 -10.14 -13.53 10.32
C ALA A 370 -9.80 -12.05 10.00
N ILE A 371 -10.44 -11.44 9.00
CA ILE A 371 -10.11 -10.09 8.53
C ILE A 371 -10.79 -9.03 9.42
N THR A 372 -10.00 -8.26 10.17
CA THR A 372 -10.52 -7.11 10.96
C THR A 372 -11.23 -6.05 10.11
N ASN A 373 -12.09 -5.25 10.74
CA ASN A 373 -12.82 -4.15 10.11
C ASN A 373 -11.92 -3.19 9.29
N ASP A 374 -10.72 -2.86 9.78
CA ASP A 374 -9.78 -1.97 9.08
C ASP A 374 -9.21 -2.62 7.80
N SER A 375 -8.93 -3.93 7.88
CA SER A 375 -8.50 -4.73 6.73
C SER A 375 -9.63 -4.92 5.70
N GLN A 376 -10.88 -5.07 6.16
CA GLN A 376 -12.05 -5.10 5.28
C GLN A 376 -12.22 -3.77 4.53
N LYS A 377 -12.04 -2.63 5.22
CA LYS A 377 -12.06 -1.30 4.58
C LYS A 377 -11.00 -1.18 3.48
N ALA A 378 -9.75 -1.59 3.76
CA ALA A 378 -8.68 -1.55 2.78
C ALA A 378 -8.95 -2.43 1.54
N VAL A 379 -9.65 -3.57 1.71
CA VAL A 379 -10.10 -4.42 0.61
C VAL A 379 -11.23 -3.76 -0.17
N ILE A 380 -12.21 -3.15 0.51
CA ILE A 380 -13.32 -2.41 -0.12
C ILE A 380 -12.80 -1.26 -0.99
N GLU A 381 -11.95 -0.40 -0.42
CA GLU A 381 -11.36 0.73 -1.14
C GLU A 381 -10.61 0.26 -2.40
N PHE A 382 -9.89 -0.86 -2.28
CA PHE A 382 -9.18 -1.45 -3.41
C PHE A 382 -10.13 -2.05 -4.47
N LEU A 383 -11.21 -2.72 -4.05
CA LEU A 383 -12.22 -3.27 -4.96
C LEU A 383 -13.00 -2.17 -5.71
N ILE A 384 -13.28 -1.05 -5.04
CA ILE A 384 -13.86 0.16 -5.65
C ILE A 384 -12.86 0.76 -6.63
N TYR A 385 -11.61 0.96 -6.21
CA TYR A 385 -10.54 1.51 -7.06
C TYR A 385 -10.31 0.68 -8.34
N LYS A 386 -10.36 -0.65 -8.23
CA LYS A 386 -10.22 -1.56 -9.38
C LYS A 386 -11.50 -1.67 -10.23
N GLY A 387 -12.58 -1.00 -9.84
CA GLY A 387 -13.86 -1.03 -10.54
C GLY A 387 -14.49 -2.42 -10.55
N ILE A 388 -14.24 -3.24 -9.52
CA ILE A 388 -14.90 -4.55 -9.35
C ILE A 388 -16.25 -4.32 -8.68
N ILE A 389 -16.29 -3.47 -7.67
CA ILE A 389 -17.53 -2.93 -7.10
C ILE A 389 -17.90 -1.71 -7.97
N LYS A 390 -18.76 -1.95 -8.96
CA LYS A 390 -19.19 -0.92 -9.92
C LYS A 390 -20.49 -0.23 -9.53
N ASN A 391 -21.28 -0.89 -8.69
CA ASN A 391 -22.63 -0.48 -8.37
C ASN A 391 -23.05 -0.98 -6.98
N LEU A 392 -24.15 -0.45 -6.48
CA LEU A 392 -24.61 -0.68 -5.12
C LEU A 392 -25.05 -2.12 -4.90
N GLU A 393 -25.66 -2.75 -5.91
CA GLU A 393 -26.05 -4.18 -5.85
C GLU A 393 -24.84 -5.09 -5.55
N ASN A 394 -23.70 -4.79 -6.19
CA ASN A 394 -22.45 -5.52 -6.01
C ASN A 394 -21.81 -5.28 -4.63
N PHE A 395 -21.90 -4.06 -4.11
CA PHE A 395 -21.43 -3.70 -2.77
C PHE A 395 -22.31 -4.33 -1.67
N ASN A 396 -23.62 -4.27 -1.85
CA ASN A 396 -24.62 -4.80 -0.94
C ASN A 396 -24.52 -6.32 -0.79
N LYS A 397 -24.44 -7.06 -1.91
CA LYS A 397 -24.20 -8.51 -1.90
C LYS A 397 -22.88 -8.90 -1.23
N TRP A 398 -21.91 -7.99 -1.21
CA TRP A 398 -20.62 -8.22 -0.57
C TRP A 398 -20.69 -7.93 0.94
N ILE A 399 -21.26 -6.79 1.36
CA ILE A 399 -21.42 -6.48 2.79
C ILE A 399 -22.38 -7.45 3.46
N GLU A 400 -23.46 -7.85 2.80
CA GLU A 400 -24.38 -8.87 3.31
C GLU A 400 -23.65 -10.18 3.64
N PHE A 401 -22.63 -10.53 2.85
CA PHE A 401 -21.83 -11.73 3.06
C PHE A 401 -20.76 -11.55 4.14
N VAL A 402 -20.06 -10.41 4.16
CA VAL A 402 -18.90 -10.17 5.04
C VAL A 402 -19.30 -9.66 6.43
N ASN A 403 -20.34 -8.82 6.51
CA ASN A 403 -20.85 -8.27 7.75
C ASN A 403 -22.38 -8.01 7.66
N PRO A 404 -23.21 -9.05 7.86
CA PRO A 404 -24.66 -8.96 7.71
C PRO A 404 -25.31 -7.89 8.59
N LYS A 405 -24.74 -7.62 9.78
CA LYS A 405 -25.24 -6.57 10.68
C LYS A 405 -25.01 -5.18 10.09
N PHE A 406 -23.81 -4.93 9.56
CA PHE A 406 -23.48 -3.67 8.87
C PHE A 406 -24.33 -3.47 7.61
N PHE A 407 -24.63 -4.55 6.88
CA PHE A 407 -25.52 -4.50 5.72
C PHE A 407 -26.92 -4.02 6.08
N VAL A 408 -27.50 -4.58 7.15
CA VAL A 408 -28.84 -4.20 7.62
C VAL A 408 -28.85 -2.72 8.00
N THR A 409 -27.87 -2.24 8.76
CA THR A 409 -27.78 -0.82 9.14
C THR A 409 -27.66 0.10 7.91
N LEU A 410 -26.77 -0.22 6.96
CA LEU A 410 -26.62 0.57 5.73
C LEU A 410 -27.87 0.57 4.85
N LYS A 411 -28.56 -0.58 4.74
CA LYS A 411 -29.79 -0.69 3.96
C LYS A 411 -30.92 0.12 4.59
N THR A 412 -31.04 0.14 5.92
CA THR A 412 -32.00 0.99 6.65
C THR A 412 -31.76 2.47 6.41
N ILE A 413 -30.48 2.88 6.31
CA ILE A 413 -30.07 4.27 6.12
C ILE A 413 -30.38 4.79 4.70
N THR A 414 -30.13 3.98 3.67
CA THR A 414 -30.15 4.50 2.29
C THR A 414 -31.47 4.36 1.54
N ASN A 415 -32.56 4.03 2.25
CA ASN A 415 -33.95 4.00 1.80
C ASN A 415 -34.16 3.68 0.30
N ASP A 416 -34.51 2.42 0.03
CA ASP A 416 -34.65 1.75 -1.26
C ASP A 416 -34.58 2.61 -2.57
N SER A 417 -33.57 2.29 -3.40
CA SER A 417 -33.55 2.33 -4.88
C SER A 417 -32.67 3.33 -5.67
N SER A 418 -31.93 4.27 -5.07
CA SER A 418 -30.93 5.04 -5.85
C SER A 418 -29.49 4.76 -5.43
N GLU A 419 -28.79 3.94 -6.24
CA GLU A 419 -27.35 3.64 -6.14
C GLU A 419 -26.43 4.85 -5.84
N PRO A 420 -26.73 6.09 -6.28
CA PRO A 420 -25.87 7.24 -5.99
C PRO A 420 -25.74 7.60 -4.50
N GLN A 421 -26.74 7.36 -3.65
CA GLN A 421 -26.77 7.93 -2.29
C GLN A 421 -25.84 7.23 -1.29
N LEU A 422 -25.74 5.89 -1.31
CA LEU A 422 -24.84 5.17 -0.38
C LEU A 422 -23.37 5.52 -0.65
N SER A 423 -22.99 5.59 -1.94
CA SER A 423 -21.63 5.95 -2.34
C SER A 423 -21.22 7.32 -1.80
N LYS A 424 -22.19 8.23 -1.60
CA LYS A 424 -21.97 9.58 -1.09
C LYS A 424 -21.91 9.63 0.43
N LEU A 425 -22.71 8.83 1.13
CA LEU A 425 -22.62 8.70 2.58
C LEU A 425 -21.26 8.13 3.03
N ILE A 426 -20.72 7.14 2.30
CA ILE A 426 -19.39 6.57 2.58
C ILE A 426 -18.28 7.62 2.45
N LEU A 427 -18.50 8.68 1.66
CA LEU A 427 -17.56 9.79 1.54
C LEU A 427 -17.68 10.83 2.67
N ASP A 428 -18.69 10.73 3.55
CA ASP A 428 -18.75 11.57 4.73
C ASP A 428 -17.54 11.26 5.63
N PRO A 429 -16.71 12.26 5.98
CA PRO A 429 -15.59 12.05 6.89
C PRO A 429 -15.99 11.45 8.26
N ALA A 430 -17.25 11.63 8.68
CA ALA A 430 -17.78 11.05 9.91
C ALA A 430 -18.18 9.56 9.77
N PHE A 431 -18.14 8.99 8.57
CA PHE A 431 -18.56 7.61 8.32
C PHE A 431 -17.74 6.59 9.12
N GLU A 432 -16.45 6.86 9.33
CA GLU A 432 -15.61 6.02 10.20
C GLU A 432 -16.12 5.98 11.64
N ASN A 433 -16.60 7.11 12.15
CA ASN A 433 -17.18 7.16 13.49
C ASN A 433 -18.50 6.40 13.53
N PHE A 434 -19.32 6.53 12.49
CA PHE A 434 -20.58 5.83 12.37
C PHE A 434 -20.41 4.31 12.46
N ILE A 435 -19.43 3.73 11.74
CA ILE A 435 -19.13 2.29 11.79
C ILE A 435 -18.74 1.82 13.21
N LYS A 436 -18.11 2.69 14.01
CA LYS A 436 -17.62 2.37 15.35
C LYS A 436 -18.69 2.45 16.44
N ILE A 437 -19.84 3.10 16.17
CA ILE A 437 -20.91 3.25 17.16
C ILE A 437 -21.76 1.99 17.18
N ASP A 438 -21.78 1.28 18.30
CA ASP A 438 -22.70 0.16 18.53
C ASP A 438 -24.14 0.69 18.75
N PRO A 439 -25.14 0.24 17.97
CA PRO A 439 -26.56 0.58 18.19
C PRO A 439 -27.04 0.31 19.62
N GLU A 440 -26.48 -0.69 20.32
CA GLU A 440 -26.84 -1.00 21.70
C GLU A 440 -26.48 0.13 22.66
N TRP A 441 -25.44 0.92 22.38
CA TRP A 441 -25.05 2.06 23.23
C TRP A 441 -26.13 3.15 23.25
N ILE A 442 -26.86 3.31 22.14
CA ILE A 442 -28.02 4.23 22.03
C ILE A 442 -29.24 3.61 22.73
N SER A 443 -29.52 2.32 22.48
CA SER A 443 -30.65 1.62 23.09
C SER A 443 -30.59 1.53 24.61
N LYS A 444 -29.39 1.40 25.20
CA LYS A 444 -29.21 1.29 26.67
C LYS A 444 -29.69 2.52 27.44
N VAL A 445 -29.67 3.69 26.82
CA VAL A 445 -30.11 4.94 27.45
C VAL A 445 -31.54 5.31 27.07
N ASN A 446 -32.27 4.44 26.37
CA ASN A 446 -33.64 4.67 25.91
C ASN A 446 -34.67 4.04 26.87
N PRO A 447 -35.64 4.78 27.45
CA PRO A 447 -35.91 6.21 27.29
C PRO A 447 -34.83 7.08 27.94
N ILE A 448 -34.54 8.21 27.30
CA ILE A 448 -33.48 9.11 27.72
C ILE A 448 -34.02 10.08 28.76
N GLU A 449 -33.53 9.96 29.98
CA GLU A 449 -33.84 10.87 31.08
C GLU A 449 -32.81 11.99 31.15
N TYR A 450 -33.25 13.25 31.03
CA TYR A 450 -32.37 14.41 31.06
C TYR A 450 -32.95 15.58 31.85
N LYS A 451 -32.07 16.45 32.36
CA LYS A 451 -32.43 17.61 33.18
C LYS A 451 -32.16 18.90 32.42
N PHE A 452 -33.16 19.76 32.27
CA PHE A 452 -33.04 21.08 31.67
C PHE A 452 -33.73 22.14 32.52
N LYS A 453 -33.01 23.20 32.91
CA LYS A 453 -33.49 24.29 33.79
C LYS A 453 -34.24 23.78 35.04
N ASP A 454 -33.63 22.84 35.74
CA ASP A 454 -34.15 22.20 36.95
C ASP A 454 -35.42 21.36 36.81
N LYS A 455 -35.82 21.03 35.58
CA LYS A 455 -36.91 20.10 35.29
C LYS A 455 -36.38 18.82 34.65
N ASN A 456 -36.95 17.69 35.03
CA ASN A 456 -36.65 16.39 34.44
C ASN A 456 -37.55 16.17 33.23
N PHE A 457 -36.96 15.65 32.17
CA PHE A 457 -37.61 15.28 30.91
C PHE A 457 -37.24 13.83 30.58
N SER A 458 -38.11 13.18 29.81
CA SER A 458 -37.88 11.85 29.25
C SER A 458 -38.33 11.86 27.80
N LYS A 459 -37.51 11.29 26.91
CA LYS A 459 -37.85 11.14 25.48
C LYS A 459 -37.37 9.78 25.00
N GLU A 460 -38.23 9.10 24.26
CA GLU A 460 -37.91 7.83 23.62
C GLU A 460 -37.36 8.07 22.21
N ILE A 461 -36.37 7.27 21.82
CA ILE A 461 -35.92 7.12 20.44
C ILE A 461 -36.57 5.84 19.89
N PRO A 462 -37.49 5.91 18.92
CA PRO A 462 -37.99 4.72 18.23
C PRO A 462 -36.84 3.89 17.66
N ASN A 463 -36.93 2.56 17.72
CA ASN A 463 -35.87 1.67 17.23
C ASN A 463 -35.51 1.94 15.76
N ASP A 464 -36.50 2.28 14.94
CA ASP A 464 -36.33 2.59 13.52
C ASP A 464 -35.51 3.87 13.28
N TRP A 465 -35.36 4.72 14.30
CA TRP A 465 -34.59 5.96 14.23
C TRP A 465 -33.17 5.81 14.76
N ILE A 466 -32.81 4.66 15.35
CA ILE A 466 -31.45 4.43 15.88
C ILE A 466 -30.38 4.70 14.80
N PRO A 467 -30.52 4.27 13.53
CA PRO A 467 -29.52 4.55 12.51
C PRO A 467 -29.31 6.06 12.28
N SER A 468 -30.39 6.84 12.14
CA SER A 468 -30.32 8.31 12.01
C SER A 468 -29.65 8.96 13.22
N TRP A 469 -29.87 8.43 14.42
CA TRP A 469 -29.16 8.87 15.62
C TRP A 469 -27.67 8.51 15.58
N GLN A 470 -27.30 7.31 15.11
CA GLN A 470 -25.90 6.91 15.00
C GLN A 470 -25.11 7.87 14.11
N ILE A 471 -25.63 8.22 12.93
CA ILE A 471 -24.92 9.11 12.00
C ILE A 471 -24.86 10.55 12.52
N MET A 472 -25.93 11.05 13.16
CA MET A 472 -25.93 12.37 13.82
C MET A 472 -24.88 12.44 14.93
N ILE A 473 -24.80 11.40 15.78
CA ILE A 473 -23.80 11.30 16.86
C ILE A 473 -22.39 11.19 16.26
N ALA A 474 -22.21 10.35 15.24
CA ALA A 474 -20.91 10.16 14.58
C ALA A 474 -20.34 11.47 14.04
N ARG A 475 -21.19 12.29 13.42
CA ARG A 475 -20.84 13.62 12.91
C ARG A 475 -20.48 14.59 14.02
N ASN A 476 -21.26 14.62 15.11
CA ASN A 476 -20.95 15.50 16.23
C ASN A 476 -19.63 15.10 16.91
N LEU A 477 -19.37 13.81 17.10
CA LEU A 477 -18.09 13.32 17.61
C LEU A 477 -16.94 13.67 16.66
N PHE A 478 -17.18 13.60 15.34
CA PHE A 478 -16.21 14.02 14.32
C PHE A 478 -15.91 15.53 14.43
N PHE A 479 -16.94 16.39 14.49
CA PHE A 479 -16.76 17.85 14.63
C PHE A 479 -16.02 18.23 15.91
N LYS A 480 -16.20 17.46 16.97
CA LYS A 480 -15.56 17.65 18.28
C LYS A 480 -14.18 17.00 18.38
N ASN A 481 -13.75 16.26 17.34
CA ASN A 481 -12.54 15.43 17.38
C ASN A 481 -12.51 14.51 18.63
N MET A 482 -13.66 13.90 18.94
CA MET A 482 -13.83 13.00 20.08
C MET A 482 -13.74 11.53 19.64
N GLU A 483 -13.12 10.70 20.47
CA GLU A 483 -13.07 9.26 20.27
C GLU A 483 -14.46 8.62 20.33
N VAL A 484 -14.70 7.61 19.52
CA VAL A 484 -15.93 6.83 19.57
C VAL A 484 -15.85 5.76 20.65
N ASN A 485 -16.58 5.97 21.74
CA ASN A 485 -16.79 4.99 22.81
C ASN A 485 -18.19 5.19 23.44
N GLU A 486 -18.65 4.21 24.22
CA GLU A 486 -20.00 4.21 24.81
C GLU A 486 -20.30 5.48 25.62
N THR A 487 -19.34 5.94 26.43
CA THR A 487 -19.50 7.16 27.26
C THR A 487 -19.71 8.39 26.39
N ASN A 488 -18.84 8.61 25.40
CA ASN A 488 -18.93 9.77 24.51
C ASN A 488 -20.22 9.77 23.68
N VAL A 489 -20.66 8.59 23.24
CA VAL A 489 -21.94 8.43 22.52
C VAL A 489 -23.11 8.82 23.41
N GLN A 490 -23.17 8.31 24.65
CA GLN A 490 -24.25 8.61 25.59
C GLN A 490 -24.26 10.08 26.02
N GLU A 491 -23.09 10.67 26.27
CA GLU A 491 -22.99 12.11 26.54
C GLU A 491 -23.45 12.96 25.37
N GLU A 492 -23.13 12.56 24.13
CA GLU A 492 -23.52 13.29 22.94
C GLU A 492 -25.04 13.24 22.69
N ILE A 493 -25.66 12.07 22.90
CA ILE A 493 -27.12 11.92 22.90
C ILE A 493 -27.77 12.92 23.86
N MET A 494 -27.27 12.98 25.10
CA MET A 494 -27.78 13.89 26.14
C MET A 494 -27.63 15.36 25.73
N LYS A 495 -26.47 15.72 25.15
CA LYS A 495 -26.22 17.07 24.63
C LYS A 495 -27.20 17.44 23.51
N ILE A 496 -27.47 16.52 22.58
CA ILE A 496 -28.43 16.76 21.49
C ILE A 496 -29.82 17.05 22.06
N PHE A 497 -30.32 16.26 23.02
CA PHE A 497 -31.64 16.52 23.63
C PHE A 497 -31.72 17.82 24.41
N ILE A 498 -30.68 18.13 25.20
CA ILE A 498 -30.61 19.40 25.94
C ILE A 498 -30.65 20.57 24.95
N THR A 499 -29.91 20.46 23.84
CA THR A 499 -29.84 21.52 22.83
C THR A 499 -31.16 21.63 22.05
N GLN A 500 -31.77 20.52 21.64
CA GLN A 500 -33.12 20.53 21.07
C GLN A 500 -34.11 21.21 22.01
N LYS A 501 -34.04 20.93 23.32
CA LYS A 501 -34.94 21.55 24.31
C LYS A 501 -34.70 23.05 24.50
N GLU A 502 -33.45 23.49 24.41
CA GLU A 502 -33.08 24.91 24.46
C GLU A 502 -33.66 25.69 23.27
N TYR A 503 -33.63 25.10 22.07
CA TYR A 503 -34.06 25.76 20.83
C TYR A 503 -35.55 25.59 20.53
N GLU A 504 -36.21 24.57 21.08
CA GLU A 504 -37.59 24.12 20.78
C GLU A 504 -38.61 25.27 20.60
N ASN A 505 -38.54 26.30 21.46
CA ASN A 505 -39.54 27.38 21.50
C ASN A 505 -39.10 28.65 20.75
N ILE A 506 -37.94 28.63 20.09
CA ILE A 506 -37.40 29.80 19.37
C ILE A 506 -38.09 29.90 18.01
N PRO A 507 -38.76 31.03 17.69
CA PRO A 507 -39.38 31.22 16.40
C PRO A 507 -38.36 31.35 15.26
N ILE A 508 -38.60 30.66 14.15
CA ILE A 508 -37.74 30.70 12.96
C ILE A 508 -37.99 31.98 12.12
N PHE A 509 -39.24 32.46 12.13
CA PHE A 509 -39.68 33.57 11.25
C PHE A 509 -40.27 34.78 12.00
N ALA A 510 -40.94 34.56 13.14
CA ALA A 510 -41.60 35.63 13.86
C ALA A 510 -40.60 36.66 14.39
N ASN A 511 -40.94 37.95 14.26
CA ASN A 511 -40.11 39.09 14.67
C ASN A 511 -38.72 39.18 14.00
N ARG A 512 -38.50 38.47 12.88
CA ARG A 512 -37.22 38.46 12.15
C ARG A 512 -37.30 39.25 10.87
N ASN A 513 -36.18 39.80 10.42
CA ASN A 513 -36.05 40.33 9.06
C ASN A 513 -35.79 39.15 8.12
N ILE A 514 -36.71 38.89 7.19
CA ILE A 514 -36.63 37.74 6.28
C ILE A 514 -36.20 38.22 4.90
N LEU A 515 -35.10 37.67 4.41
CA LEU A 515 -34.66 37.76 3.03
C LEU A 515 -34.93 36.42 2.35
N TYR A 516 -35.87 36.40 1.40
CA TYR A 516 -36.20 35.22 0.62
C TYR A 516 -35.72 35.38 -0.82
N ALA A 517 -34.70 34.61 -1.19
CA ALA A 517 -34.14 34.55 -2.52
C ALA A 517 -34.60 33.28 -3.24
N ALA A 518 -35.03 33.39 -4.49
CA ALA A 518 -35.50 32.23 -5.26
C ALA A 518 -34.87 32.17 -6.66
N HIS A 519 -34.60 30.95 -7.12
CA HIS A 519 -34.19 30.67 -8.48
C HIS A 519 -35.33 30.93 -9.48
N ASN A 520 -34.98 31.37 -10.69
CA ASN A 520 -35.96 31.73 -11.74
C ASN A 520 -36.21 30.59 -12.74
N GLU A 521 -36.66 29.43 -12.24
CA GLU A 521 -37.13 28.34 -13.09
C GLU A 521 -38.65 28.46 -13.25
N VAL A 522 -39.09 28.54 -14.50
CA VAL A 522 -40.50 28.62 -14.87
C VAL A 522 -40.86 27.32 -15.57
N THR A 523 -41.81 26.57 -15.01
CA THR A 523 -42.42 25.39 -15.66
C THR A 523 -43.65 25.81 -16.47
N SER A 524 -44.30 24.88 -17.17
CA SER A 524 -45.49 25.13 -18.01
C SER A 524 -46.57 25.95 -17.30
N ASP A 525 -46.70 25.79 -15.98
CA ASP A 525 -47.85 26.28 -15.25
C ASP A 525 -47.53 27.36 -14.22
N ASN A 526 -46.26 27.53 -13.77
CA ASN A 526 -45.85 28.56 -12.78
C ASN A 526 -44.32 28.61 -12.53
N ASN A 527 -43.85 29.57 -11.73
CA ASN A 527 -42.50 29.51 -11.13
C ASN A 527 -42.37 28.24 -10.28
N LYS A 528 -41.28 27.49 -10.41
CA LYS A 528 -41.02 26.27 -9.62
C LYS A 528 -40.67 26.60 -8.17
N PHE A 529 -39.70 27.48 -7.98
CA PHE A 529 -39.23 27.95 -6.68
C PHE A 529 -39.90 29.26 -6.30
N GLY A 530 -39.90 29.64 -5.02
CA GLY A 530 -40.45 30.91 -4.52
C GLY A 530 -41.96 31.03 -4.69
N LYS A 531 -42.72 29.96 -4.45
CA LYS A 531 -44.18 29.99 -4.61
C LYS A 531 -44.83 31.09 -3.76
N GLU A 532 -45.92 31.64 -4.28
CA GLU A 532 -46.67 32.70 -3.61
C GLU A 532 -47.29 32.22 -2.29
N ALA A 533 -47.65 30.94 -2.18
CA ALA A 533 -48.13 30.35 -0.92
C ALA A 533 -47.06 30.41 0.18
N THR A 534 -45.81 30.02 -0.15
CA THR A 534 -44.65 30.12 0.75
C THR A 534 -44.39 31.56 1.16
N LYS A 535 -44.38 32.48 0.20
CA LYS A 535 -44.21 33.91 0.48
C LYS A 535 -45.26 34.43 1.46
N LYS A 536 -46.54 34.16 1.21
CA LYS A 536 -47.65 34.60 2.08
C LYS A 536 -47.59 33.98 3.47
N ALA A 537 -47.21 32.70 3.58
CA ALA A 537 -47.03 32.05 4.87
C ALA A 537 -45.87 32.68 5.65
N LEU A 538 -44.74 32.95 5.01
CA LEU A 538 -43.61 33.65 5.63
C LEU A 538 -43.98 35.06 6.09
N GLU A 539 -44.69 35.85 5.27
CA GLU A 539 -45.20 37.18 5.64
C GLU A 539 -46.15 37.11 6.84
N LYS A 540 -47.06 36.13 6.84
CA LYS A 540 -48.01 35.89 7.95
C LYS A 540 -47.27 35.57 9.24
N GLN A 541 -46.29 34.66 9.20
CA GLN A 541 -45.50 34.29 10.38
C GLN A 541 -44.57 35.40 10.86
N ALA A 542 -43.99 36.18 9.94
CA ALA A 542 -43.16 37.33 10.28
C ALA A 542 -43.96 38.49 10.89
N GLY A 543 -45.25 38.59 10.56
CA GLY A 543 -46.14 39.69 10.93
C GLY A 543 -45.87 40.98 10.14
N LYS A 544 -45.08 40.91 9.06
CA LYS A 544 -44.69 42.04 8.21
C LYS A 544 -44.29 41.56 6.81
N PRO A 545 -44.27 42.45 5.80
CA PRO A 545 -43.75 42.12 4.47
C PRO A 545 -42.31 41.60 4.56
N ILE A 546 -41.99 40.58 3.76
CA ILE A 546 -40.64 40.04 3.63
C ILE A 546 -39.90 40.66 2.45
N ASP A 547 -38.58 40.58 2.46
CA ASP A 547 -37.77 40.98 1.32
C ASP A 547 -37.63 39.82 0.35
N PHE A 548 -38.35 39.86 -0.77
CA PHE A 548 -38.36 38.79 -1.76
C PHE A 548 -37.58 39.17 -3.01
N ASN A 549 -36.61 38.34 -3.40
CA ASN A 549 -35.78 38.54 -4.59
C ASN A 549 -35.82 37.30 -5.50
N ARG A 550 -36.36 37.48 -6.71
CA ARG A 550 -36.21 36.54 -7.82
C ARG A 550 -35.74 37.33 -9.05
N PRO A 551 -34.67 36.90 -9.72
CA PRO A 551 -34.20 37.57 -10.91
C PRO A 551 -35.15 37.32 -12.09
N GLU A 552 -35.17 38.24 -13.05
CA GLU A 552 -35.71 37.98 -14.38
C GLU A 552 -34.75 37.11 -15.21
N LYS A 553 -35.16 36.62 -16.38
CA LYS A 553 -34.33 35.74 -17.24
C LYS A 553 -33.20 36.47 -17.99
N THR A 554 -32.82 37.66 -17.55
CA THR A 554 -31.75 38.47 -18.15
C THR A 554 -30.48 38.42 -17.30
N LEU A 555 -29.31 38.48 -17.94
CA LEU A 555 -28.02 38.40 -17.25
C LEU A 555 -27.83 39.58 -16.28
N GLU A 556 -28.30 40.76 -16.67
CA GLU A 556 -28.26 41.98 -15.85
C GLU A 556 -29.11 41.80 -14.58
N SER A 557 -30.34 41.27 -14.71
CA SER A 557 -31.21 41.03 -13.55
C SER A 557 -30.65 39.97 -12.61
N LEU A 558 -30.03 38.92 -13.16
CA LEU A 558 -29.33 37.88 -12.39
C LEU A 558 -28.17 38.47 -11.58
N LYS A 559 -27.32 39.28 -12.22
CA LYS A 559 -26.18 39.94 -11.55
C LYS A 559 -26.64 40.92 -10.46
N GLU A 560 -27.66 41.73 -10.76
CA GLU A 560 -28.18 42.70 -9.80
C GLU A 560 -28.85 42.02 -8.62
N THR A 561 -29.60 40.94 -8.86
CA THR A 561 -30.22 40.15 -7.78
C THR A 561 -29.18 39.50 -6.89
N LYS A 562 -28.12 38.91 -7.46
CA LYS A 562 -27.02 38.36 -6.66
C LYS A 562 -26.39 39.43 -5.77
N LYS A 563 -26.03 40.58 -6.37
CA LYS A 563 -25.44 41.70 -5.64
C LYS A 563 -26.35 42.17 -4.51
N ASN A 564 -27.63 42.37 -4.79
CA ASN A 564 -28.63 42.81 -3.83
C ASN A 564 -28.82 41.81 -2.67
N VAL A 565 -28.82 40.51 -2.96
CA VAL A 565 -28.93 39.46 -1.93
C VAL A 565 -27.70 39.49 -1.01
N LEU A 566 -26.48 39.51 -1.57
CA LEU A 566 -25.25 39.58 -0.76
C LEU A 566 -25.17 40.86 0.07
N GLU A 567 -25.55 42.01 -0.50
CA GLU A 567 -25.61 43.29 0.21
C GLU A 567 -26.60 43.23 1.37
N LYS A 568 -27.80 42.69 1.16
CA LYS A 568 -28.81 42.55 2.22
C LYS A 568 -28.39 41.59 3.32
N ILE A 569 -27.70 40.50 3.00
CA ILE A 569 -27.09 39.62 4.01
C ILE A 569 -26.13 40.45 4.88
N SER A 570 -25.26 41.27 4.28
CA SER A 570 -24.29 42.06 5.04
C SER A 570 -24.87 43.23 5.85
N THR A 571 -26.04 43.77 5.49
CA THR A 571 -26.55 45.07 6.01
C THR A 571 -27.89 45.02 6.72
N THR A 572 -28.65 43.91 6.65
CA THR A 572 -29.97 43.83 7.30
C THR A 572 -29.83 43.63 8.81
N LYS A 573 -30.48 44.45 9.64
CA LYS A 573 -30.35 44.33 11.11
C LYS A 573 -30.80 42.96 11.65
N PRO A 574 -30.16 42.42 12.71
CA PRO A 574 -30.67 41.23 13.40
C PRO A 574 -31.98 41.51 14.17
N PRO A 575 -32.76 40.46 14.53
CA PRO A 575 -32.56 39.06 14.14
C PRO A 575 -32.97 38.83 12.68
N PHE A 576 -32.21 38.01 11.95
CA PHE A 576 -32.33 37.85 10.50
C PHE A 576 -32.45 36.38 10.09
N THR A 577 -33.27 36.15 9.07
CA THR A 577 -33.41 34.84 8.42
C THR A 577 -33.20 35.00 6.92
N PHE A 578 -32.19 34.32 6.38
CA PHE A 578 -31.99 34.18 4.95
C PHE A 578 -32.59 32.85 4.49
N ILE A 579 -33.34 32.87 3.39
CA ILE A 579 -33.93 31.69 2.77
C ILE A 579 -33.52 31.68 1.30
N PHE A 580 -32.96 30.56 0.84
CA PHE A 580 -32.68 30.33 -0.58
C PHE A 580 -33.46 29.12 -1.08
N ASP A 581 -34.28 29.32 -2.11
CA ASP A 581 -35.06 28.25 -2.76
C ASP A 581 -34.69 28.10 -4.23
N GLY A 582 -34.04 27.00 -4.58
CA GLY A 582 -33.47 26.82 -5.92
C GLY A 582 -32.58 25.60 -6.10
N HIS A 583 -31.77 25.63 -7.16
CA HIS A 583 -30.71 24.64 -7.37
C HIS A 583 -29.46 24.99 -6.56
N GLY A 584 -28.70 23.97 -6.16
CA GLY A 584 -27.53 24.10 -5.30
C GLY A 584 -26.52 23.00 -5.61
N GLY A 585 -25.25 23.31 -5.44
CA GLY A 585 -24.14 22.35 -5.51
C GLY A 585 -23.34 22.38 -4.22
N GLU A 586 -22.29 21.56 -4.15
CA GLU A 586 -21.41 21.48 -2.99
C GLU A 586 -20.71 22.82 -2.66
N ASP A 587 -20.64 23.76 -3.63
CA ASP A 587 -19.90 25.02 -3.54
C ASP A 587 -20.70 26.29 -3.91
N ALA A 588 -21.97 26.16 -4.32
CA ALA A 588 -22.72 27.32 -4.82
C ALA A 588 -24.26 27.19 -4.78
N LEU A 589 -24.94 28.34 -4.73
CA LEU A 589 -26.39 28.52 -4.85
C LEU A 589 -26.73 29.22 -6.17
N TYR A 590 -27.61 28.64 -7.01
CA TYR A 590 -27.77 29.07 -8.41
C TYR A 590 -29.03 29.91 -8.66
N PHE A 591 -28.87 31.11 -9.24
CA PHE A 591 -29.98 31.99 -9.62
C PHE A 591 -30.48 31.79 -11.06
N SER A 592 -29.67 31.17 -11.93
CA SER A 592 -29.99 30.87 -13.35
C SER A 592 -29.74 29.40 -13.69
N ASP A 593 -29.94 29.05 -14.96
CA ASP A 593 -29.77 27.77 -15.70
C ASP A 593 -28.66 26.77 -15.32
N GLY A 594 -27.86 27.01 -14.28
CA GLY A 594 -27.01 25.99 -13.68
C GLY A 594 -27.85 24.82 -13.17
N GLN A 595 -27.94 23.77 -14.00
CA GLN A 595 -28.28 22.43 -13.52
C GLN A 595 -27.02 21.79 -12.94
N ILE A 596 -27.22 20.99 -11.90
CA ILE A 596 -26.16 20.18 -11.31
C ILE A 596 -25.80 19.10 -12.34
N PRO A 597 -24.51 18.82 -12.59
CA PRO A 597 -24.11 17.69 -13.41
C PRO A 597 -24.74 16.40 -12.88
N GLU A 598 -25.51 15.70 -13.73
CA GLU A 598 -26.12 14.41 -13.38
C GLU A 598 -25.03 13.41 -12.95
N ILE A 599 -25.13 12.95 -11.71
CA ILE A 599 -24.35 11.83 -11.19
C ILE A 599 -25.06 10.55 -11.64
N ASN A 600 -24.91 10.16 -12.90
CA ASN A 600 -25.34 8.84 -13.40
C ASN A 600 -24.53 8.43 -14.63
N ASN A 601 -23.22 8.19 -14.47
CA ASN A 601 -22.32 7.32 -15.27
C ASN A 601 -22.50 7.16 -16.81
N GLN A 602 -23.21 8.03 -17.51
CA GLN A 602 -23.38 8.04 -18.97
C GLN A 602 -23.36 9.47 -19.51
N GLY A 603 -22.15 10.01 -19.66
CA GLY A 603 -21.85 11.13 -20.57
C GLY A 603 -21.89 12.53 -19.96
N PRO A 604 -20.80 13.32 -20.05
CA PRO A 604 -20.80 14.73 -19.67
C PRO A 604 -21.50 15.52 -20.77
N ASN A 605 -22.47 16.39 -20.46
CA ASN A 605 -22.68 17.69 -21.13
C ASN A 605 -24.01 18.34 -20.71
N GLN A 606 -24.11 18.79 -19.46
CA GLN A 606 -24.63 20.13 -19.21
C GLN A 606 -23.62 20.88 -18.36
N LYS A 607 -23.00 21.89 -18.97
CA LYS A 607 -21.99 22.75 -18.35
C LYS A 607 -22.69 24.01 -17.91
N GLU A 608 -22.25 24.59 -16.79
CA GLU A 608 -22.49 26.00 -16.50
C GLU A 608 -22.34 26.78 -17.81
N THR A 609 -23.38 27.52 -18.16
CA THR A 609 -23.31 28.37 -19.33
C THR A 609 -22.52 29.60 -18.96
N LYS A 610 -22.04 30.35 -19.95
CA LYS A 610 -21.44 31.68 -19.72
C LYS A 610 -22.37 32.65 -18.98
N ASN A 611 -23.66 32.33 -18.87
CA ASN A 611 -24.67 33.13 -18.21
C ASN A 611 -25.06 32.58 -16.83
N THR A 612 -24.42 31.49 -16.37
CA THR A 612 -24.69 30.91 -15.07
C THR A 612 -24.26 31.89 -13.96
N ILE A 613 -25.25 32.40 -13.21
CA ILE A 613 -25.01 33.26 -12.05
C ILE A 613 -25.34 32.48 -10.79
N LYS A 614 -24.36 32.42 -9.90
CA LYS A 614 -24.41 31.71 -8.62
C LYS A 614 -23.81 32.56 -7.50
N ILE A 615 -24.28 32.33 -6.26
CA ILE A 615 -23.58 32.75 -5.04
C ILE A 615 -22.64 31.60 -4.68
N THR A 616 -21.33 31.84 -4.78
CA THR A 616 -20.31 30.88 -4.32
C THR A 616 -20.18 30.90 -2.78
N LEU A 617 -19.58 29.87 -2.20
CA LEU A 617 -19.23 29.82 -0.78
C LEU A 617 -18.43 31.05 -0.32
N GLU A 618 -17.43 31.49 -1.09
CA GLU A 618 -16.57 32.62 -0.73
C GLU A 618 -17.34 33.94 -0.74
N GLU A 619 -18.27 34.12 -1.68
CA GLU A 619 -19.15 35.29 -1.76
C GLU A 619 -20.10 35.33 -0.56
N LEU A 620 -20.72 34.20 -0.21
CA LEU A 620 -21.60 34.11 0.96
C LEU A 620 -20.82 34.33 2.26
N ASN A 621 -19.65 33.71 2.41
CA ASN A 621 -18.77 33.88 3.56
C ASN A 621 -18.32 35.33 3.70
N SER A 622 -17.92 35.98 2.60
CA SER A 622 -17.53 37.40 2.61
C SER A 622 -18.67 38.31 3.06
N ALA A 623 -19.89 38.08 2.56
CA ALA A 623 -21.07 38.84 2.98
C ALA A 623 -21.41 38.63 4.46
N TYR A 624 -21.26 37.40 4.95
CA TYR A 624 -21.51 37.06 6.35
C TYR A 624 -20.43 37.58 7.30
N VAL A 625 -19.15 37.52 6.91
CA VAL A 625 -18.03 38.14 7.62
C VAL A 625 -18.28 39.65 7.78
N GLU A 626 -18.73 40.32 6.72
CA GLU A 626 -19.06 41.74 6.79
C GLU A 626 -20.28 42.00 7.67
N ARG A 627 -21.27 41.10 7.63
CA ARG A 627 -22.42 41.13 8.56
C ARG A 627 -21.99 41.10 10.02
N CYS A 628 -21.09 40.19 10.40
CA CYS A 628 -20.59 40.10 11.78
C CYS A 628 -19.84 41.36 12.22
N LYS A 629 -19.18 42.08 11.30
CA LYS A 629 -18.58 43.39 11.60
C LYS A 629 -19.61 44.48 11.77
N ASN A 630 -20.66 44.49 10.94
CA ASN A 630 -21.74 45.48 10.98
C ASN A 630 -22.64 45.32 12.21
N PHE A 631 -22.76 44.10 12.73
CA PHE A 631 -23.62 43.75 13.88
C PHE A 631 -22.85 42.96 14.95
N PRO A 632 -21.99 43.61 15.75
CA PRO A 632 -21.23 42.93 16.81
C PRO A 632 -22.10 42.19 17.83
N GLU A 633 -23.36 42.60 18.00
CA GLU A 633 -24.35 41.95 18.86
C GLU A 633 -24.65 40.49 18.48
N LEU A 634 -24.30 40.07 17.26
CA LEU A 634 -24.39 38.67 16.82
C LEU A 634 -23.47 37.74 17.63
N SER A 635 -22.47 38.28 18.33
CA SER A 635 -21.61 37.53 19.25
C SER A 635 -22.33 37.09 20.53
N SER A 636 -23.59 37.47 20.71
CA SER A 636 -24.42 37.00 21.82
C SER A 636 -24.59 35.48 21.79
N LEU A 637 -24.55 34.85 22.97
CA LEU A 637 -24.89 33.45 23.14
C LEU A 637 -26.41 33.19 23.08
N ASP A 638 -27.25 34.23 23.09
CA ASP A 638 -28.70 34.08 23.02
C ASP A 638 -29.12 33.49 21.66
N PRO A 639 -29.63 32.24 21.64
CA PRO A 639 -29.95 31.59 20.38
C PRO A 639 -31.10 32.28 19.61
N ALA A 640 -31.95 33.06 20.28
CA ALA A 640 -33.03 33.80 19.63
C ALA A 640 -32.51 34.91 18.69
N ASN A 641 -31.32 35.44 18.97
CA ASN A 641 -30.70 36.53 18.21
C ASN A 641 -29.76 36.05 17.10
N LYS A 642 -29.45 34.75 17.03
CA LYS A 642 -28.58 34.19 15.97
C LYS A 642 -29.25 34.31 14.61
N ASP A 643 -28.47 34.57 13.57
CA ASP A 643 -29.00 34.51 12.21
C ASP A 643 -29.36 33.08 11.83
N ILE A 644 -30.41 32.90 11.03
CA ILE A 644 -30.82 31.59 10.50
C ILE A 644 -30.72 31.60 8.98
N PHE A 645 -30.08 30.59 8.41
CA PHE A 645 -29.90 30.40 6.98
C PHE A 645 -30.62 29.11 6.59
N ILE A 646 -31.64 29.22 5.75
CA ILE A 646 -32.46 28.09 5.29
C ILE A 646 -32.17 27.87 3.80
N LEU A 647 -31.69 26.69 3.46
CA LEU A 647 -31.35 26.30 2.10
C LEU A 647 -32.29 25.18 1.67
N THR A 648 -33.05 25.41 0.60
CA THR A 648 -33.86 24.39 -0.07
C THR A 648 -33.27 24.13 -1.45
N SER A 649 -32.18 23.35 -1.46
CA SER A 649 -31.48 22.97 -2.68
C SER A 649 -30.74 21.63 -2.51
N CYS A 650 -30.02 21.17 -3.54
CA CYS A 650 -29.20 19.96 -3.42
C CYS A 650 -27.88 20.25 -2.70
N TYR A 651 -27.26 19.20 -2.12
CA TYR A 651 -25.96 19.26 -1.44
C TYR A 651 -25.89 20.23 -0.26
N ASN A 652 -27.00 20.49 0.43
CA ASN A 652 -27.02 21.50 1.49
C ASN A 652 -26.07 21.16 2.62
N HIS A 653 -26.08 19.93 3.12
CA HIS A 653 -25.13 19.47 4.12
C HIS A 653 -23.67 19.74 3.71
N THR A 654 -23.28 19.36 2.49
CA THR A 654 -21.92 19.57 1.99
C THR A 654 -21.58 21.06 1.88
N PHE A 655 -22.49 21.86 1.31
CA PHE A 655 -22.35 23.32 1.21
C PHE A 655 -22.21 23.97 2.60
N ILE A 656 -23.01 23.55 3.57
CA ILE A 656 -23.01 24.11 4.94
C ILE A 656 -21.67 23.81 5.64
N ARG A 657 -21.16 22.57 5.55
CA ARG A 657 -19.85 22.22 6.12
C ARG A 657 -18.72 23.03 5.48
N ASN A 658 -18.71 23.09 4.15
CA ASN A 658 -17.71 23.89 3.42
C ASN A 658 -17.80 25.38 3.78
N PHE A 659 -19.00 25.91 4.05
CA PHE A 659 -19.17 27.28 4.53
C PHE A 659 -18.53 27.49 5.91
N TYR A 660 -18.76 26.57 6.86
CA TYR A 660 -18.16 26.66 8.19
C TYR A 660 -16.64 26.51 8.17
N ASP A 661 -16.09 25.69 7.26
CA ASP A 661 -14.63 25.53 7.11
C ASP A 661 -13.95 26.82 6.62
N LEU A 662 -14.69 27.68 5.88
CA LEU A 662 -14.21 29.00 5.44
C LEU A 662 -14.40 30.11 6.48
N LEU A 663 -15.21 29.86 7.52
CA LEU A 663 -15.56 30.87 8.50
C LEU A 663 -14.47 30.95 9.59
N PRO A 664 -13.99 32.16 9.97
CA PRO A 664 -12.99 32.28 11.02
C PRO A 664 -13.47 31.69 12.35
N GLU A 665 -12.59 30.98 13.06
CA GLU A 665 -12.93 30.22 14.28
C GLU A 665 -13.63 31.06 15.38
N ASN A 666 -13.22 32.32 15.53
CA ASN A 666 -13.74 33.26 16.53
C ASN A 666 -14.97 34.06 16.05
N MET A 667 -15.51 33.76 14.86
CA MET A 667 -16.67 34.47 14.33
C MET A 667 -17.96 33.85 14.88
N PRO A 668 -19.00 34.67 15.17
CA PRO A 668 -20.33 34.14 15.44
C PRO A 668 -20.78 33.31 14.23
N LYS A 669 -21.35 32.15 14.48
CA LYS A 669 -21.73 31.22 13.42
C LYS A 669 -23.26 31.21 13.29
N PRO A 670 -23.81 31.31 12.07
CA PRO A 670 -25.25 31.31 11.87
C PRO A 670 -25.80 29.90 12.09
N ILE A 671 -27.08 29.78 12.37
CA ILE A 671 -27.77 28.49 12.33
C ILE A 671 -28.06 28.16 10.87
N PHE A 672 -27.72 26.96 10.42
CA PHE A 672 -28.08 26.49 9.08
C PHE A 672 -29.16 25.41 9.15
N ILE A 673 -30.13 25.49 8.25
CA ILE A 673 -31.15 24.47 8.03
C ILE A 673 -31.13 24.13 6.55
N GLY A 674 -30.72 22.91 6.21
CA GLY A 674 -30.69 22.36 4.86
C GLY A 674 -31.80 21.36 4.63
N GLN A 675 -32.12 21.08 3.37
CA GLN A 675 -33.10 20.08 2.96
C GLN A 675 -32.49 18.71 2.62
N SER A 676 -31.17 18.66 2.41
CA SER A 676 -30.44 17.48 1.93
C SER A 676 -29.20 17.16 2.74
N GLU A 677 -28.91 15.86 2.82
CA GLU A 677 -27.82 15.28 3.58
C GLU A 677 -26.49 15.20 2.82
N TYR A 678 -25.43 14.70 3.49
CA TYR A 678 -24.06 14.75 2.97
C TYR A 678 -23.95 14.11 1.58
N GLY A 679 -23.56 14.91 0.59
CA GLY A 679 -23.40 14.46 -0.79
C GLY A 679 -24.71 14.07 -1.52
N GLN A 680 -25.88 14.34 -0.92
CA GLN A 680 -27.18 13.96 -1.45
C GLN A 680 -27.88 15.11 -2.18
N PHE A 681 -28.77 14.75 -3.10
CA PHE A 681 -29.72 15.69 -3.71
C PHE A 681 -30.85 16.02 -2.73
N GLY A 682 -31.34 17.25 -2.80
CA GLY A 682 -32.56 17.65 -2.12
C GLY A 682 -33.75 17.25 -2.97
N TYR A 683 -34.38 16.13 -2.65
CA TYR A 683 -35.64 15.76 -3.26
C TYR A 683 -36.77 16.58 -2.63
N GLY A 684 -37.68 17.06 -3.46
CA GLY A 684 -38.86 17.77 -2.99
C GLY A 684 -40.07 17.16 -3.66
N ASP A 685 -40.92 16.51 -2.88
CA ASP A 685 -42.32 16.34 -3.30
C ASP A 685 -42.88 17.73 -3.58
N TYR A 686 -43.48 17.91 -4.76
CA TYR A 686 -44.09 19.18 -5.10
C TYR A 686 -45.35 19.37 -4.25
N SER A 687 -45.45 20.54 -3.63
CA SER A 687 -46.66 20.96 -2.91
C SER A 687 -47.09 22.37 -3.30
N ASP A 688 -48.19 22.87 -2.72
CA ASP A 688 -48.64 24.25 -2.93
C ASP A 688 -47.56 25.28 -2.51
N TYR A 689 -46.67 24.87 -1.62
CA TYR A 689 -45.51 25.62 -1.13
C TYR A 689 -44.26 25.43 -2.01
N GLY A 690 -44.40 24.75 -3.15
CA GLY A 690 -43.32 24.44 -4.09
C GLY A 690 -42.58 23.20 -3.64
N ASN A 691 -41.89 23.29 -2.51
CA ASN A 691 -41.14 22.21 -1.92
C ASN A 691 -41.82 21.74 -0.62
N ALA A 692 -42.12 20.44 -0.52
CA ALA A 692 -42.74 19.86 0.67
C ALA A 692 -41.93 20.09 1.96
N PHE A 693 -40.63 20.40 1.88
CA PHE A 693 -39.85 20.83 3.05
C PHE A 693 -40.47 22.03 3.78
N PHE A 694 -40.99 23.03 3.05
CA PHE A 694 -41.65 24.18 3.69
C PHE A 694 -42.93 23.77 4.42
N GLU A 695 -43.70 22.85 3.85
CA GLU A 695 -44.99 22.44 4.38
C GLU A 695 -44.88 21.40 5.49
N LYS A 696 -44.12 20.33 5.26
CA LYS A 696 -44.05 19.16 6.14
C LYS A 696 -42.98 19.32 7.22
N THR A 697 -41.81 19.86 6.86
CA THR A 697 -40.65 19.97 7.76
C THR A 697 -40.68 21.28 8.55
N LEU A 698 -40.86 22.43 7.88
CA LEU A 698 -40.98 23.73 8.55
C LEU A 698 -42.42 24.04 9.01
N ASN A 699 -43.39 23.17 8.71
CA ASN A 699 -44.77 23.28 9.17
C ASN A 699 -45.40 24.67 8.90
N LEU A 700 -45.15 25.25 7.71
CA LEU A 700 -45.62 26.61 7.40
C LEU A 700 -47.15 26.74 7.38
N THR A 701 -47.87 25.62 7.31
CA THR A 701 -49.34 25.55 7.32
C THR A 701 -49.95 25.75 8.70
N LYS A 702 -49.17 25.59 9.78
CA LYS A 702 -49.71 25.61 11.14
C LYS A 702 -50.29 26.97 11.53
N GLU A 703 -51.23 26.94 12.47
CA GLU A 703 -51.68 28.15 13.15
C GLU A 703 -50.63 28.56 14.21
N GLY A 704 -50.14 29.80 14.10
CA GLY A 704 -49.09 30.34 14.99
C GLY A 704 -47.72 30.47 14.31
N ASN A 705 -46.67 30.56 15.11
CA ASN A 705 -45.29 30.79 14.65
C ASN A 705 -44.54 29.46 14.56
N THR A 706 -43.93 29.14 13.42
CA THR A 706 -42.98 28.02 13.31
C THR A 706 -41.79 28.25 14.24
N THR A 707 -41.41 27.21 14.98
CA THR A 707 -40.27 27.15 15.89
C THR A 707 -39.33 26.01 15.49
N PHE A 708 -38.15 25.94 16.11
CA PHE A 708 -37.26 24.79 15.95
C PHE A 708 -37.89 23.48 16.45
N GLY A 709 -38.79 23.53 17.43
CA GLY A 709 -39.55 22.36 17.86
C GLY A 709 -40.36 21.74 16.71
N ASP A 710 -40.99 22.56 15.86
CA ASP A 710 -41.69 22.02 14.69
C ASP A 710 -40.72 21.42 13.67
N LEU A 711 -39.52 21.98 13.52
CA LEU A 711 -38.48 21.41 12.66
C LEU A 711 -38.03 20.04 13.17
N PHE A 712 -37.75 19.92 14.47
CA PHE A 712 -37.33 18.66 15.11
C PHE A 712 -38.44 17.60 15.10
N GLU A 713 -39.71 18.00 15.13
CA GLU A 713 -40.82 17.06 14.96
C GLU A 713 -41.13 16.77 13.49
N GLY A 714 -40.86 17.74 12.62
CA GLY A 714 -41.17 17.71 11.20
C GLY A 714 -40.15 16.94 10.36
N GLU A 715 -38.94 16.74 10.88
CA GLU A 715 -37.89 15.98 10.19
C GLU A 715 -38.39 14.57 9.82
N PHE A 716 -39.05 13.88 10.74
CA PHE A 716 -39.57 12.53 10.55
C PHE A 716 -40.89 12.46 9.79
N LYS A 717 -41.53 13.60 9.48
CA LYS A 717 -42.82 13.63 8.77
C LYS A 717 -42.65 13.72 7.25
N ASN A 718 -41.46 14.09 6.78
CA ASN A 718 -41.21 14.34 5.37
C ASN A 718 -40.24 13.31 4.79
N ILE A 719 -40.76 12.16 4.37
CA ILE A 719 -39.97 11.07 3.76
C ILE A 719 -39.19 11.55 2.52
N GLY A 720 -39.67 12.60 1.83
CA GLY A 720 -39.02 13.15 0.65
C GLY A 720 -37.84 14.08 0.94
N SER A 721 -37.53 14.40 2.20
CA SER A 721 -36.44 15.32 2.57
C SER A 721 -35.65 14.76 3.74
N ASN A 722 -34.33 14.97 3.69
CA ASN A 722 -33.42 14.64 4.78
C ASN A 722 -32.88 15.97 5.33
N PRO A 723 -33.58 16.59 6.29
CA PRO A 723 -33.23 17.93 6.74
C PRO A 723 -32.04 17.92 7.70
N SER A 724 -31.02 18.70 7.37
CA SER A 724 -29.83 18.89 8.20
C SER A 724 -29.90 20.23 8.95
N CYS A 725 -29.97 20.22 10.28
CA CYS A 725 -30.00 21.42 11.11
C CYS A 725 -28.71 21.51 11.92
N TYR A 726 -27.94 22.56 11.66
CA TYR A 726 -26.67 22.82 12.30
C TYR A 726 -26.79 23.99 13.25
N ILE A 727 -26.49 23.70 14.50
CA ILE A 727 -26.45 24.68 15.57
C ILE A 727 -25.11 24.61 16.30
N PHE A 728 -24.91 25.56 17.19
CA PHE A 728 -23.70 25.63 18.01
C PHE A 728 -24.08 25.48 19.47
N ASP A 729 -23.34 24.62 20.16
CA ASP A 729 -23.45 24.51 21.60
C ASP A 729 -22.91 25.76 22.31
N ASN A 730 -22.99 25.75 23.63
CA ASN A 730 -22.48 26.83 24.48
C ASN A 730 -20.96 27.01 24.42
N THR A 731 -20.22 26.10 23.78
CA THR A 731 -18.76 26.19 23.53
C THR A 731 -18.43 26.67 22.12
N ASN A 732 -19.43 27.05 21.31
CA ASN A 732 -19.29 27.42 19.89
C ASN A 732 -18.83 26.24 18.99
N THR A 733 -19.07 25.00 19.45
CA THR A 733 -18.78 23.80 18.68
C THR A 733 -19.99 23.41 17.83
N LEU A 734 -19.74 23.03 16.58
CA LEU A 734 -20.77 22.65 15.61
C LEU A 734 -21.46 21.36 16.06
N MET A 735 -22.78 21.36 15.98
CA MET A 735 -23.63 20.19 16.20
C MET A 735 -24.69 20.10 15.12
N GLN A 736 -24.84 18.91 14.55
CA GLN A 736 -26.05 18.51 13.84
C GLN A 736 -27.06 17.99 14.87
N VAL A 737 -28.31 18.47 14.78
CA VAL A 737 -29.39 18.12 15.73
C VAL A 737 -30.67 17.65 15.07
N THR A 738 -30.65 17.50 13.75
CA THR A 738 -31.68 16.81 12.98
C THR A 738 -31.00 15.88 12.01
N GLU A 739 -31.62 14.73 11.81
CA GLU A 739 -31.29 13.75 10.80
C GLU A 739 -32.50 12.84 10.61
N ASN A 740 -33.03 12.78 9.40
CA ASN A 740 -34.04 11.79 9.03
C ASN A 740 -33.47 10.86 7.98
N GLU A 741 -33.20 9.63 8.38
CA GLU A 741 -32.94 8.49 7.49
C GLU A 741 -33.95 7.39 7.86
N GLU A 742 -35.25 7.68 7.75
CA GLU A 742 -36.25 6.62 7.93
C GLU A 742 -36.09 5.58 6.82
N GLY A 743 -35.86 4.32 7.20
CA GLY A 743 -36.01 3.14 6.34
C GLY A 743 -37.48 2.88 5.97
N GLU A 744 -37.69 2.06 4.92
CA GLU A 744 -38.96 1.59 4.38
C GLU A 744 -40.12 1.60 5.41
N ARG A 745 -41.14 2.41 5.16
CA ARG A 745 -42.50 2.06 5.59
C ARG A 745 -43.21 1.48 4.39
N ASP A 746 -43.61 0.22 4.56
CA ASP A 746 -44.42 -0.59 3.68
C ASP A 746 -45.29 0.24 2.74
N GLU A 747 -45.23 -0.16 1.47
CA GLU A 747 -46.30 -0.03 0.48
C GLU A 747 -47.55 0.67 1.05
N LEU A 748 -47.67 1.97 0.78
CA LEU A 748 -48.97 2.61 0.80
C LEU A 748 -49.84 1.84 -0.19
N GLY A 749 -50.61 0.89 0.33
CA GLY A 749 -51.71 0.23 -0.34
C GLY A 749 -52.76 1.26 -0.73
N VAL A 750 -52.53 1.91 -1.87
CA VAL A 750 -53.50 2.59 -2.71
C VAL A 750 -53.35 2.08 -4.14
#